data_AF-A0A2A4T9V5-F1
#
_entry.id   AF-A0A2A4T9V5-F1
#
_cell.length_a   1.000
_cell.length_b   1.000
_cell.length_c   1.000
_cell.angle_alpha   90.00
_cell.angle_beta   90.00
_cell.angle_gamma   90.00
#
_symmetry.space_group_name_H-M   'P 1'
#
loop_
_entity.id
_entity.type
_entity.pdbx_description
1 polymer ?
#
loop_
_entity_poly.entity_id
_entity_poly.type
_entity_poly.pdbx_seq_one_letter_code
_entity_poly.pdbx_strand_id
1 'polypeptide(L)'
;MFTVTFYSYKGGVGRTLCLANAAYTLAHEGAKIVIIDLDLEAPGIDKVAPFNPEQFPTKGGILEYVDHYSQSETVDPENLPSLDAYSYQAQGNLNVRVIPAGKKDQNYQQVLSRINWEELYREKQGFRFFEELKKKIQDEFNPDYLLIDSRTGLADISGITTHQLADLVILLFNLNKQNIEGVRDAYQSMMTAPKTRPVKTLLVASPIPISLLSDHSLLDERLNWVAQELPGAINAWTNDSHGIFMIPYKPQLALDEFTFVQTNPTDDISKAYQRVAHSIQQNNPNDISFLLKRAFQFQKDNLFTEAEEEFQAVLIHAPENAKGYFHYGDFLLKSRNWQEAAAQLQEACRIRPENSDYLVALGTALEGMKHYQTALEKLLEAENINGRNELILQKIAALYADLNNDRKNIEYTQKLNRIQFPPTRQEQIEPLILFAELSRELQRSDTRLPNNFDLDGFIEQFKDYVGMGVQEKCNILGSILEKKITSSQLRQLEKSIRAGNKQYREMFGVELENVHRVIWNGKLESVQNIRQLEYLSTAEQGRKSGFIFSTLLAVNYTEGLQFLNAIQVIKQIPISSCSKELQITLNRFWGGALLGLSNEGLVEDRKDNLSQACLKFEAVLQLGVETYEIYDSFGYALLLLARTYEKGQKPKRSHLKQACEKFKKAIDCKMESDGLVRWGGTLCELAIISDKDQVCYWQEAR
;
A
#
# COMPACT_ATOMS: atom_id res chain seq x y z
N MET A 1 22.24 2.52 20.24
CA MET A 1 22.69 3.21 19.02
C MET A 1 24.01 2.65 18.50
N PHE A 2 24.09 2.26 17.23
CA PHE A 2 25.30 1.85 16.51
C PHE A 2 25.78 2.98 15.60
N THR A 3 27.04 3.40 15.70
CA THR A 3 27.54 4.59 14.99
C THR A 3 28.35 4.22 13.75
N VAL A 4 27.97 4.76 12.60
CA VAL A 4 28.61 4.51 11.31
C VAL A 4 29.12 5.82 10.72
N THR A 5 30.43 5.87 10.46
CA THR A 5 31.06 7.03 9.82
C THR A 5 31.35 6.73 8.38
N PHE A 6 30.86 7.56 7.47
CA PHE A 6 31.25 7.56 6.08
C PHE A 6 32.46 8.49 5.95
N TYR A 7 33.57 7.95 5.46
CA TYR A 7 34.86 8.65 5.39
C TYR A 7 35.50 8.50 4.00
N SER A 8 36.24 9.53 3.58
CA SER A 8 37.11 9.44 2.42
C SER A 8 38.35 10.30 2.57
N TYR A 9 39.48 9.83 2.02
CA TYR A 9 40.69 10.64 1.98
C TYR A 9 40.55 11.86 1.04
N LYS A 10 39.80 11.73 -0.05
CA LYS A 10 39.59 12.78 -1.05
C LYS A 10 38.10 12.99 -1.32
N GLY A 11 37.75 14.21 -1.71
CA GLY A 11 36.39 14.55 -2.17
C GLY A 11 36.06 13.93 -3.53
N GLY A 12 34.76 13.95 -3.89
CA GLY A 12 34.27 13.48 -5.18
C GLY A 12 34.07 11.96 -5.30
N VAL A 13 34.11 11.22 -4.19
CA VAL A 13 33.88 9.76 -4.13
C VAL A 13 32.43 9.38 -3.77
N GLY A 14 31.53 10.37 -3.66
CA GLY A 14 30.12 10.14 -3.36
C GLY A 14 29.80 9.77 -1.90
N ARG A 15 30.59 10.25 -0.92
CA ARG A 15 30.43 9.96 0.51
C ARG A 15 29.04 10.32 1.05
N THR A 16 28.64 11.58 0.96
CA THR A 16 27.30 12.08 1.36
C THR A 16 26.18 11.31 0.69
N LEU A 17 26.34 11.01 -0.61
CA LEU A 17 25.33 10.28 -1.37
C LEU A 17 25.22 8.81 -0.95
N CYS A 18 26.35 8.16 -0.64
CA CYS A 18 26.36 6.81 -0.09
C CYS A 18 25.68 6.76 1.27
N LEU A 19 25.97 7.74 2.14
CA LEU A 19 25.28 7.90 3.41
C LEU A 19 23.77 8.07 3.20
N ALA A 20 23.36 8.99 2.34
CA ALA A 20 21.95 9.27 2.06
C ALA A 20 21.19 8.02 1.56
N ASN A 21 21.76 7.27 0.60
CA ASN A 21 21.11 6.07 0.08
C ASN A 21 21.09 4.91 1.09
N ALA A 22 22.14 4.77 1.91
CA ALA A 22 22.16 3.80 2.99
C ALA A 22 21.13 4.15 4.07
N ALA A 23 21.06 5.41 4.49
CA ALA A 23 20.07 5.91 5.44
C ALA A 23 18.64 5.67 4.95
N TYR A 24 18.36 5.98 3.68
CA TYR A 24 17.05 5.74 3.08
C TYR A 24 16.68 4.25 3.13
N THR A 25 17.61 3.37 2.76
CA THR A 25 17.39 1.91 2.76
C THR A 25 17.09 1.41 4.18
N LEU A 26 17.94 1.76 5.15
CA LEU A 26 17.79 1.35 6.55
C LEU A 26 16.47 1.87 7.16
N ALA A 27 16.11 3.12 6.88
CA ALA A 27 14.88 3.73 7.40
C ALA A 27 13.63 3.10 6.76
N HIS A 28 13.69 2.74 5.48
CA HIS A 28 12.60 2.04 4.79
C HIS A 28 12.38 0.63 5.35
N GLU A 29 13.44 0.00 5.88
CA GLU A 29 13.36 -1.26 6.63
C GLU A 29 12.91 -1.07 8.10
N GLY A 30 12.62 0.16 8.51
CA GLY A 30 12.02 0.50 9.80
C GLY A 30 13.01 0.98 10.86
N ALA A 31 14.31 1.13 10.54
CA ALA A 31 15.29 1.61 11.49
C ALA A 31 15.10 3.11 11.82
N LYS A 32 15.31 3.47 13.09
CA LYS A 32 15.43 4.86 13.55
C LYS A 32 16.84 5.37 13.32
N ILE A 33 16.97 6.49 12.61
CA ILE A 33 18.27 7.00 12.20
C ILE A 33 18.42 8.45 12.60
N VAL A 34 19.60 8.79 13.11
CA VAL A 34 20.08 10.17 13.20
C VAL A 34 21.25 10.33 12.25
N ILE A 35 21.21 11.36 11.41
CA ILE A 35 22.33 11.75 10.54
C ILE A 35 22.98 13.01 11.12
N ILE A 36 24.32 13.06 11.17
CA ILE A 36 25.09 14.27 11.45
C ILE A 36 26.00 14.58 10.27
N ASP A 37 25.89 15.79 9.74
CA ASP A 37 26.83 16.30 8.73
C ASP A 37 27.99 17.02 9.42
N LEU A 38 29.14 16.32 9.54
CA LEU A 38 30.38 16.83 10.12
C LEU A 38 31.39 17.27 9.04
N ASP A 39 31.03 17.29 7.75
CA ASP A 39 31.83 17.99 6.75
C ASP A 39 31.50 19.48 6.78
N LEU A 40 32.15 20.21 7.70
CA LEU A 40 31.83 21.62 7.90
C LEU A 40 32.34 22.52 6.77
N GLU A 41 33.29 22.06 5.96
CA GLU A 41 33.86 22.81 4.85
C GLU A 41 33.04 22.70 3.57
N ALA A 42 32.50 21.52 3.29
CA ALA A 42 31.68 21.24 2.11
C ALA A 42 30.44 20.38 2.44
N PRO A 43 29.54 20.85 3.32
CA PRO A 43 28.38 20.08 3.77
C PRO A 43 27.32 19.91 2.69
N GLY A 44 26.72 18.72 2.60
CA GLY A 44 25.84 18.35 1.49
C GLY A 44 24.51 17.68 1.85
N ILE A 45 24.32 17.15 3.07
CA ILE A 45 23.15 16.28 3.32
C ILE A 45 21.81 17.01 3.18
N ASP A 46 21.78 18.30 3.53
CA ASP A 46 20.61 19.18 3.45
C ASP A 46 20.21 19.55 2.01
N LYS A 47 20.97 19.10 1.00
CA LYS A 47 20.66 19.23 -0.43
C LYS A 47 20.10 17.97 -1.05
N VAL A 48 20.27 16.81 -0.41
CA VAL A 48 19.86 15.51 -0.96
C VAL A 48 18.43 15.19 -0.55
N ALA A 49 17.52 14.99 -1.50
CA ALA A 49 16.16 14.55 -1.19
C ALA A 49 16.11 13.07 -0.77
N PRO A 50 15.35 12.69 0.29
CA PRO A 50 14.38 13.51 1.05
C PRO A 50 14.94 14.12 2.36
N PHE A 51 16.26 14.23 2.51
CA PHE A 51 16.92 14.74 3.71
C PHE A 51 17.07 16.27 3.73
N ASN A 52 16.66 16.96 2.67
CA ASN A 52 16.58 18.41 2.65
C ASN A 52 15.49 18.91 3.62
N PRO A 53 15.75 19.97 4.41
CA PRO A 53 14.76 20.49 5.36
C PRO A 53 13.64 21.24 4.63
N GLU A 54 12.38 21.05 5.08
CA GLU A 54 11.29 22.00 4.74
C GLU A 54 11.51 23.34 5.43
N GLN A 55 11.97 23.29 6.69
CA GLN A 55 12.34 24.44 7.51
C GLN A 55 13.67 24.14 8.19
N PHE A 56 14.63 25.06 8.07
CA PHE A 56 15.94 24.90 8.69
C PHE A 56 15.84 25.08 10.21
N PRO A 57 16.61 24.33 11.04
CA PRO A 57 16.54 24.45 12.49
C PRO A 57 16.82 25.87 13.01
N THR A 58 16.13 26.24 14.09
CA THR A 58 16.14 27.61 14.61
C THR A 58 17.48 28.04 15.18
N LYS A 59 18.27 27.13 15.75
CA LYS A 59 19.60 27.42 16.31
C LYS A 59 20.77 27.01 15.41
N GLY A 60 20.50 26.42 14.24
CA GLY A 60 21.51 26.02 13.28
C GLY A 60 21.79 24.52 13.30
N GLY A 61 23.04 24.14 13.14
CA GLY A 61 23.48 22.75 13.06
C GLY A 61 24.55 22.41 14.07
N ILE A 62 25.32 21.36 13.79
CA ILE A 62 26.38 20.90 14.68
C ILE A 62 27.50 21.92 14.85
N LEU A 63 27.79 22.76 13.83
CA LEU A 63 28.76 23.84 13.93
C LEU A 63 28.37 24.83 15.02
N GLU A 64 27.14 25.37 14.97
CA GLU A 64 26.65 26.32 15.97
C GLU A 64 26.50 25.67 17.35
N TYR A 65 26.22 24.36 17.40
CA TYR A 65 26.17 23.60 18.65
C TYR A 65 27.55 23.50 19.33
N VAL A 66 28.60 23.19 18.56
CA VAL A 66 29.99 23.15 19.05
C VAL A 66 30.49 24.55 19.39
N ASP A 67 30.18 25.57 18.58
CA ASP A 67 30.53 26.98 18.89
C ASP A 67 29.88 27.43 20.20
N HIS A 68 28.60 27.15 20.40
CA HIS A 68 27.89 27.49 21.64
C HIS A 68 28.56 26.86 22.87
N TYR A 69 29.00 25.61 22.77
CA TYR A 69 29.71 24.93 23.87
C TYR A 69 31.13 25.47 24.07
N SER A 70 31.90 25.71 23.00
CA SER A 70 33.29 26.15 23.08
C SER A 70 33.42 27.56 23.68
N GLN A 71 32.47 28.44 23.36
CA GLN A 71 32.40 29.82 23.85
C GLN A 71 31.82 29.95 25.26
N SER A 72 31.28 28.88 25.85
CA SER A 72 30.74 28.91 27.21
C SER A 72 31.85 29.21 28.23
N GLU A 73 31.57 30.15 29.15
CA GLU A 73 32.45 30.46 30.29
C GLU A 73 32.57 29.27 31.24
N THR A 74 31.46 28.52 31.41
CA THR A 74 31.42 27.29 32.20
C THR A 74 31.46 26.06 31.30
N VAL A 75 32.52 25.25 31.45
CA VAL A 75 32.67 23.97 30.74
C VAL A 75 31.91 22.89 31.49
N ASP A 76 30.69 22.61 31.04
CA ASP A 76 29.81 21.58 31.61
C ASP A 76 29.26 20.67 30.49
N PRO A 77 29.95 19.55 30.18
CA PRO A 77 29.48 18.57 29.21
C PRO A 77 28.16 17.89 29.60
N GLU A 78 27.76 17.87 30.87
CA GLU A 78 26.55 17.15 31.32
C GLU A 78 25.28 17.98 31.06
N ASN A 79 25.42 19.29 30.88
CA ASN A 79 24.32 20.23 30.67
C ASN A 79 24.28 20.77 29.23
N LEU A 80 24.34 19.87 28.25
CA LEU A 80 24.19 20.25 26.85
C LEU A 80 22.73 20.65 26.53
N PRO A 81 22.51 21.66 25.66
CA PRO A 81 21.16 22.06 25.25
C PRO A 81 20.46 20.94 24.46
N SER A 82 19.14 21.01 24.36
CA SER A 82 18.39 20.04 23.55
C SER A 82 18.74 20.14 22.06
N LEU A 83 18.78 19.00 21.39
CA LEU A 83 19.12 18.87 19.98
C LEU A 83 17.93 19.18 19.05
N ASP A 84 16.70 19.27 19.58
CA ASP A 84 15.50 19.64 18.81
C ASP A 84 15.69 20.97 18.04
N ALA A 85 16.35 21.95 18.66
CA ALA A 85 16.56 23.26 18.03
C ALA A 85 17.68 23.27 16.97
N TYR A 86 18.46 22.19 16.89
CA TYR A 86 19.60 22.00 15.99
C TYR A 86 19.38 20.86 14.98
N SER A 87 18.18 20.28 14.96
CA SER A 87 17.84 19.13 14.12
C SER A 87 16.47 19.29 13.48
N TYR A 88 16.20 18.50 12.46
CA TYR A 88 14.89 18.46 11.80
C TYR A 88 14.56 17.02 11.34
N GLN A 89 13.27 16.74 11.17
CA GLN A 89 12.81 15.47 10.61
C GLN A 89 12.96 15.47 9.09
N ALA A 90 13.49 14.39 8.53
CA ALA A 90 13.55 14.21 7.08
C ALA A 90 12.13 14.08 6.48
N GLN A 91 11.99 14.39 5.19
CA GLN A 91 10.71 14.36 4.50
C GLN A 91 10.23 12.92 4.21
N GLY A 92 8.95 12.77 3.87
CA GLY A 92 8.41 11.51 3.33
C GLY A 92 8.11 10.41 4.37
N ASN A 93 7.72 10.78 5.60
CA ASN A 93 7.42 9.85 6.71
C ASN A 93 8.57 8.86 7.02
N LEU A 94 9.81 9.26 6.76
CA LEU A 94 10.98 8.49 7.15
C LEU A 94 11.29 8.69 8.63
N ASN A 95 11.74 7.62 9.28
CA ASN A 95 12.18 7.66 10.67
C ASN A 95 13.63 8.14 10.80
N VAL A 96 13.90 9.30 10.18
CA VAL A 96 15.24 9.88 10.05
C VAL A 96 15.21 11.32 10.56
N ARG A 97 16.09 11.62 11.50
CA ARG A 97 16.36 12.97 11.97
C ARG A 97 17.74 13.42 11.51
N VAL A 98 17.85 14.67 11.08
CA VAL A 98 19.09 15.22 10.53
C VAL A 98 19.56 16.37 11.41
N ILE A 99 20.83 16.30 11.83
CA ILE A 99 21.58 17.41 12.41
C ILE A 99 22.49 17.92 11.28
N PRO A 100 22.14 19.04 10.62
CA PRO A 100 22.93 19.56 9.51
C PRO A 100 24.25 20.18 10.02
N ALA A 101 25.15 20.52 9.10
CA ALA A 101 26.40 21.20 9.46
C ALA A 101 26.15 22.57 10.10
N GLY A 102 25.28 23.39 9.50
CA GLY A 102 24.87 24.71 10.00
C GLY A 102 24.09 25.50 8.96
N LYS A 103 23.67 26.75 9.26
CA LYS A 103 22.73 27.53 8.42
C LYS A 103 23.25 27.95 7.04
N LYS A 104 24.57 27.85 6.80
CA LYS A 104 25.25 28.29 5.56
C LYS A 104 24.90 29.73 5.16
N ASP A 105 24.63 30.59 6.14
CA ASP A 105 24.36 32.01 5.96
C ASP A 105 25.67 32.82 5.88
N GLN A 106 25.58 34.15 5.83
CA GLN A 106 26.74 35.04 5.76
C GLN A 106 27.70 34.90 6.96
N ASN A 107 27.21 34.38 8.10
CA ASN A 107 28.00 34.22 9.32
C ASN A 107 28.64 32.83 9.43
N TYR A 108 28.22 31.84 8.63
CA TYR A 108 28.70 30.46 8.72
C TYR A 108 30.23 30.36 8.69
N GLN A 109 30.89 31.05 7.74
CA GLN A 109 32.35 31.05 7.63
C GLN A 109 33.05 31.69 8.84
N GLN A 110 32.42 32.70 9.44
CA GLN A 110 32.96 33.32 10.66
C GLN A 110 32.89 32.35 11.84
N VAL A 111 31.76 31.67 12.02
CA VAL A 111 31.58 30.64 13.06
C VAL A 111 32.60 29.51 12.86
N LEU A 112 32.72 28.99 11.63
CA LEU A 112 33.66 27.92 11.29
C LEU A 112 35.11 28.30 11.61
N SER A 113 35.52 29.53 11.28
CA SER A 113 36.89 30.01 11.55
C SER A 113 37.24 30.14 13.03
N ARG A 114 36.24 30.22 13.93
CA ARG A 114 36.45 30.27 15.38
C ARG A 114 36.66 28.91 16.01
N ILE A 115 36.26 27.82 15.34
CA ILE A 115 36.38 26.49 15.92
C ILE A 115 37.85 26.04 15.90
N ASN A 116 38.41 25.91 17.10
CA ASN A 116 39.71 25.28 17.33
C ASN A 116 39.52 23.92 18.02
N TRP A 117 39.68 22.85 17.26
CA TRP A 117 39.48 21.48 17.75
C TRP A 117 40.52 21.05 18.77
N GLU A 118 41.77 21.52 18.65
CA GLU A 118 42.83 21.20 19.59
C GLU A 118 42.55 21.83 20.96
N GLU A 119 42.11 23.09 20.96
CA GLU A 119 41.66 23.80 22.16
C GLU A 119 40.41 23.16 22.77
N LEU A 120 39.43 22.78 21.93
CA LEU A 120 38.22 22.09 22.39
C LEU A 120 38.58 20.82 23.18
N TYR A 121 39.50 20.00 22.66
CA TYR A 121 39.91 18.75 23.31
C TYR A 121 40.80 18.97 24.53
N ARG A 122 41.75 19.90 24.47
CA ARG A 122 42.72 20.11 25.55
C ARG A 122 42.14 20.92 26.71
N GLU A 123 41.32 21.93 26.43
CA GLU A 123 40.92 22.95 27.40
C GLU A 123 39.43 22.90 27.73
N LYS A 124 38.58 22.47 26.79
CA LYS A 124 37.11 22.48 26.94
C LYS A 124 36.50 21.09 27.07
N GLN A 125 37.27 20.09 27.51
CA GLN A 125 36.81 18.71 27.71
C GLN A 125 36.15 18.08 26.46
N GLY A 126 36.66 18.36 25.26
CA GLY A 126 36.08 17.96 23.97
C GLY A 126 35.75 16.46 23.86
N PHE A 127 36.59 15.58 24.41
CA PHE A 127 36.29 14.14 24.46
C PHE A 127 34.96 13.87 25.19
N ARG A 128 34.75 14.47 26.37
CA ARG A 128 33.52 14.31 27.15
C ARG A 128 32.33 14.96 26.46
N PHE A 129 32.53 16.11 25.82
CA PHE A 129 31.48 16.75 25.02
C PHE A 129 30.90 15.81 23.97
N PHE A 130 31.73 15.09 23.22
CA PHE A 130 31.25 14.17 22.19
C PHE A 130 30.59 12.90 22.76
N GLU A 131 31.04 12.40 23.91
CA GLU A 131 30.35 11.30 24.61
C GLU A 131 28.99 11.73 25.15
N GLU A 132 28.89 12.93 25.73
CA GLU A 132 27.62 13.49 26.18
C GLU A 132 26.70 13.86 25.01
N LEU A 133 27.24 14.29 23.87
CA LEU A 133 26.47 14.46 22.64
C LEU A 133 25.86 13.14 22.16
N LYS A 134 26.64 12.05 22.13
CA LYS A 134 26.13 10.71 21.79
C LYS A 134 25.05 10.26 22.75
N LYS A 135 25.25 10.50 24.05
CA LYS A 135 24.25 10.19 25.08
C LYS A 135 22.98 11.03 24.88
N LYS A 136 23.11 12.33 24.61
CA LYS A 136 21.98 13.22 24.31
C LYS A 136 21.17 12.74 23.10
N ILE A 137 21.85 12.32 22.03
CA ILE A 137 21.20 11.73 20.85
C ILE A 137 20.45 10.45 21.22
N GLN A 138 21.07 9.57 22.02
CA GLN A 138 20.46 8.33 22.48
C GLN A 138 19.24 8.58 23.38
N ASP A 139 19.30 9.56 24.27
CA ASP A 139 18.24 9.88 25.23
C ASP A 139 17.07 10.62 24.56
N GLU A 140 17.34 11.60 23.68
CA GLU A 140 16.30 12.40 23.02
C GLU A 140 15.64 11.68 21.83
N PHE A 141 16.40 10.90 21.05
CA PHE A 141 15.90 10.32 19.80
C PHE A 141 15.82 8.79 19.80
N ASN A 142 16.51 8.11 20.72
CA ASN A 142 16.62 6.66 20.80
C ASN A 142 16.82 5.97 19.42
N PRO A 143 17.87 6.32 18.65
CA PRO A 143 18.07 5.78 17.31
C PRO A 143 18.78 4.42 17.34
N ASP A 144 18.45 3.59 16.35
CA ASP A 144 19.18 2.36 16.06
C ASP A 144 20.57 2.71 15.49
N TYR A 145 20.62 3.71 14.60
CA TYR A 145 21.83 4.14 13.91
C TYR A 145 22.11 5.64 14.05
N LEU A 146 23.38 5.96 14.29
CA LEU A 146 23.93 7.30 14.07
C LEU A 146 24.85 7.26 12.86
N LEU A 147 24.48 7.97 11.80
CA LEU A 147 25.27 8.04 10.56
C LEU A 147 25.99 9.39 10.49
N ILE A 148 27.29 9.36 10.26
CA ILE A 148 28.15 10.55 10.25
C ILE A 148 28.73 10.75 8.86
N ASP A 149 28.50 11.92 8.27
CA ASP A 149 29.26 12.39 7.10
C ASP A 149 30.53 13.07 7.61
N SER A 150 31.69 12.42 7.47
CA SER A 150 32.96 12.98 8.01
C SER A 150 33.52 14.08 7.13
N ARG A 151 34.60 14.76 7.55
CA ARG A 151 35.43 15.58 6.65
C ARG A 151 36.33 14.72 5.78
N THR A 152 36.81 15.24 4.64
CA THR A 152 37.84 14.57 3.82
C THR A 152 39.25 14.85 4.31
N GLY A 153 40.16 13.87 4.20
CA GLY A 153 41.61 14.06 4.31
C GLY A 153 42.25 13.39 5.54
N LEU A 154 43.59 13.44 5.61
CA LEU A 154 44.37 12.85 6.72
C LEU A 154 44.30 13.67 8.02
N ALA A 155 43.94 14.94 7.90
CA ALA A 155 43.82 15.87 9.02
C ALA A 155 42.40 15.85 9.62
N ASP A 156 41.73 14.69 9.58
CA ASP A 156 40.38 14.51 10.10
C ASP A 156 40.44 14.78 11.61
N ILE A 157 40.18 16.03 11.95
CA ILE A 157 39.90 16.60 13.27
C ILE A 157 39.98 15.52 14.34
N SER A 158 41.18 15.33 14.90
CA SER A 158 41.49 14.49 16.07
C SER A 158 40.98 13.03 16.07
N GLY A 159 40.76 12.40 14.91
CA GLY A 159 40.22 11.03 14.87
C GLY A 159 38.84 10.88 15.51
N ILE A 160 38.08 11.98 15.65
CA ILE A 160 36.80 11.99 16.38
C ILE A 160 35.80 11.08 15.67
N THR A 161 35.58 11.32 14.39
CA THR A 161 34.59 10.62 13.55
C THR A 161 35.00 9.19 13.26
N THR A 162 36.30 8.92 13.11
CA THR A 162 36.84 7.63 12.67
C THR A 162 37.30 6.72 13.82
N HIS A 163 37.47 7.25 15.04
CA HIS A 163 37.86 6.47 16.23
C HIS A 163 36.91 6.62 17.41
N GLN A 164 36.70 7.85 17.89
CA GLN A 164 35.93 8.08 19.10
C GLN A 164 34.46 7.70 18.87
N LEU A 165 33.86 8.22 17.80
CA LEU A 165 32.43 8.09 17.54
C LEU A 165 32.06 6.78 16.84
N ALA A 166 32.86 6.27 15.90
CA ALA A 166 32.51 5.13 15.07
C ALA A 166 32.55 3.76 15.78
N ASP A 167 31.55 2.94 15.50
CA ASP A 167 31.61 1.48 15.62
C ASP A 167 32.05 0.84 14.28
N LEU A 168 31.64 1.46 13.17
CA LEU A 168 31.97 1.08 11.80
C LEU A 168 32.39 2.31 10.98
N VAL A 169 33.48 2.20 10.23
CA VAL A 169 33.91 3.21 9.26
C VAL A 169 33.79 2.68 7.85
N ILE A 170 33.00 3.36 7.02
CA ILE A 170 32.88 3.09 5.59
C ILE A 170 33.93 3.94 4.87
N LEU A 171 34.93 3.27 4.29
CA LEU A 171 36.03 3.90 3.58
C LEU A 171 35.69 3.99 2.10
N LEU A 172 35.32 5.18 1.65
CA LEU A 172 35.06 5.47 0.25
C LEU A 172 36.33 5.98 -0.46
N PHE A 173 36.64 5.42 -1.61
CA PHE A 173 37.83 5.79 -2.39
C PHE A 173 37.67 5.52 -3.89
N ASN A 174 38.46 6.24 -4.68
CA ASN A 174 38.67 5.93 -6.11
C ASN A 174 39.83 4.94 -6.30
N LEU A 175 39.87 4.25 -7.44
CA LEU A 175 40.92 3.27 -7.75
C LEU A 175 42.20 3.86 -8.37
N ASN A 176 42.37 5.17 -8.34
CA ASN A 176 43.65 5.77 -8.74
C ASN A 176 44.69 5.62 -7.61
N LYS A 177 45.98 5.61 -7.97
CA LYS A 177 47.10 5.37 -7.04
C LYS A 177 47.04 6.26 -5.79
N GLN A 178 46.81 7.56 -5.99
CA GLN A 178 46.75 8.54 -4.89
C GLN A 178 45.63 8.22 -3.88
N ASN A 179 44.46 7.77 -4.35
CA ASN A 179 43.36 7.43 -3.45
C ASN A 179 43.63 6.11 -2.70
N ILE A 180 44.22 5.12 -3.38
CA ILE A 180 44.60 3.84 -2.76
C ILE A 180 45.64 4.05 -1.66
N GLU A 181 46.69 4.83 -1.94
CA GLU A 181 47.71 5.18 -0.95
C GLU A 181 47.11 5.99 0.21
N GLY A 182 46.28 6.99 -0.08
CA GLY A 182 45.68 7.83 0.96
C GLY A 182 44.68 7.09 1.85
N VAL A 183 43.86 6.17 1.30
CA VAL A 183 42.95 5.35 2.12
C VAL A 183 43.73 4.32 2.94
N ARG A 184 44.84 3.79 2.41
CA ARG A 184 45.75 2.94 3.17
C ARG A 184 46.34 3.66 4.36
N ASP A 185 46.88 4.85 4.15
CA ASP A 185 47.53 5.62 5.22
C ASP A 185 46.50 6.01 6.30
N ALA A 186 45.29 6.40 5.89
CA ALA A 186 44.18 6.64 6.81
C ALA A 186 43.82 5.36 7.61
N TYR A 187 43.67 4.22 6.94
CA TYR A 187 43.36 2.94 7.59
C TYR A 187 44.46 2.51 8.57
N GLN A 188 45.73 2.65 8.21
CA GLN A 188 46.85 2.31 9.10
C GLN A 188 46.86 3.22 10.33
N SER A 189 46.61 4.52 10.16
CA SER A 189 46.40 5.44 11.29
C SER A 189 45.23 5.00 12.16
N MET A 190 44.13 4.56 11.54
CA MET A 190 42.95 4.02 12.24
C MET A 190 43.25 2.79 13.09
N MET A 191 44.06 1.88 12.55
CA MET A 191 44.37 0.61 13.20
C MET A 191 45.43 0.71 14.29
N THR A 192 46.32 1.70 14.21
CA THR A 192 47.43 1.90 15.16
C THR A 192 47.10 2.82 16.33
N ALA A 193 46.08 3.67 16.23
CA ALA A 193 45.70 4.55 17.33
C ALA A 193 45.26 3.75 18.58
N PRO A 194 45.54 4.24 19.80
CA PRO A 194 45.07 3.63 21.03
C PRO A 194 43.54 3.49 21.03
N LYS A 195 43.05 2.25 21.20
CA LYS A 195 41.63 1.93 21.09
C LYS A 195 41.03 1.73 22.47
N THR A 196 39.96 2.47 22.79
CA THR A 196 39.04 2.11 23.87
C THR A 196 38.09 0.98 23.45
N ARG A 197 37.81 0.88 22.14
CA ARG A 197 36.98 -0.17 21.53
C ARG A 197 37.47 -0.51 20.11
N PRO A 198 37.26 -1.76 19.63
CA PRO A 198 37.57 -2.10 18.24
C PRO A 198 36.63 -1.39 17.27
N VAL A 199 37.19 -0.70 16.28
CA VAL A 199 36.45 -0.09 15.16
C VAL A 199 36.55 -1.01 13.96
N LYS A 200 35.41 -1.35 13.35
CA LYS A 200 35.35 -2.12 12.11
C LYS A 200 35.46 -1.19 10.90
N THR A 201 35.90 -1.73 9.77
CA THR A 201 36.02 -0.97 8.52
C THR A 201 35.37 -1.71 7.37
N LEU A 202 34.78 -0.97 6.44
CA LEU A 202 34.18 -1.49 5.22
C LEU A 202 34.68 -0.71 4.01
N LEU A 203 35.27 -1.41 3.04
CA LEU A 203 35.81 -0.81 1.82
C LEU A 203 34.73 -0.60 0.75
N VAL A 204 34.65 0.61 0.19
CA VAL A 204 33.77 0.96 -0.91
C VAL A 204 34.55 1.73 -1.99
N ALA A 205 34.74 1.10 -3.14
CA ALA A 205 35.28 1.77 -4.31
C ALA A 205 34.17 2.53 -5.04
N SER A 206 34.29 3.86 -5.13
CA SER A 206 33.26 4.73 -5.72
C SER A 206 33.81 6.08 -6.22
N PRO A 207 33.36 6.55 -7.40
CA PRO A 207 32.52 5.84 -8.37
C PRO A 207 33.35 4.99 -9.37
N ILE A 208 32.80 3.84 -9.78
CA ILE A 208 33.44 2.93 -10.76
C ILE A 208 32.82 3.13 -12.15
N PRO A 209 33.60 3.48 -13.20
CA PRO A 209 33.08 3.57 -14.56
C PRO A 209 32.42 2.27 -15.02
N ILE A 210 31.18 2.35 -15.52
CA ILE A 210 30.40 1.17 -15.95
C ILE A 210 31.15 0.36 -17.02
N SER A 211 31.90 1.02 -17.91
CA SER A 211 32.69 0.35 -18.96
C SER A 211 33.79 -0.58 -18.42
N LEU A 212 34.29 -0.32 -17.21
CA LEU A 212 35.30 -1.17 -16.56
C LEU A 212 34.71 -2.38 -15.86
N LEU A 213 33.38 -2.42 -15.66
CA LEU A 213 32.71 -3.61 -15.14
C LEU A 213 32.71 -4.77 -16.16
N SER A 214 33.04 -4.49 -17.43
CA SER A 214 33.14 -5.48 -18.52
C SER A 214 34.57 -5.78 -19.00
N ASP A 215 35.56 -4.93 -18.69
CA ASP A 215 36.98 -5.13 -19.04
C ASP A 215 37.82 -5.12 -17.77
N HIS A 216 38.19 -6.32 -17.32
CA HIS A 216 38.61 -6.58 -15.95
C HIS A 216 40.08 -6.32 -15.65
N SER A 217 40.96 -6.19 -16.66
CA SER A 217 42.42 -6.28 -16.42
C SER A 217 42.97 -5.21 -15.45
N LEU A 218 42.66 -3.93 -15.69
CA LEU A 218 43.12 -2.84 -14.82
C LEU A 218 42.27 -2.73 -13.54
N LEU A 219 40.97 -3.01 -13.62
CA LEU A 219 40.08 -2.99 -12.47
C LEU A 219 40.52 -4.02 -11.43
N ASP A 220 40.71 -5.27 -11.86
CA ASP A 220 41.17 -6.36 -11.01
C ASP A 220 42.59 -6.09 -10.49
N GLU A 221 43.51 -5.54 -11.30
CA GLU A 221 44.85 -5.13 -10.80
C GLU A 221 44.72 -4.17 -9.61
N ARG A 222 43.84 -3.16 -9.72
CA ARG A 222 43.65 -2.17 -8.66
C ARG A 222 42.93 -2.73 -7.45
N LEU A 223 41.91 -3.56 -7.64
CA LEU A 223 41.20 -4.21 -6.54
C LEU A 223 42.12 -5.18 -5.77
N ASN A 224 42.95 -5.95 -6.49
CA ASN A 224 43.95 -6.82 -5.88
C ASN A 224 44.98 -6.03 -5.08
N TRP A 225 45.45 -4.89 -5.60
CA TRP A 225 46.37 -4.03 -4.86
C TRP A 225 45.75 -3.52 -3.56
N VAL A 226 44.49 -3.05 -3.60
CA VAL A 226 43.77 -2.62 -2.40
C VAL A 226 43.63 -3.76 -1.40
N ALA A 227 43.22 -4.96 -1.85
CA ALA A 227 43.07 -6.12 -0.99
C ALA A 227 44.40 -6.54 -0.32
N GLN A 228 45.53 -6.40 -1.02
CA GLN A 228 46.86 -6.69 -0.48
C GLN A 228 47.32 -5.66 0.57
N GLU A 229 47.03 -4.37 0.36
CA GLU A 229 47.43 -3.31 1.30
C GLU A 229 46.49 -3.23 2.52
N LEU A 230 45.24 -3.69 2.38
CA LEU A 230 44.18 -3.55 3.38
C LEU A 230 43.51 -4.89 3.77
N PRO A 231 44.26 -5.96 4.07
CA PRO A 231 43.66 -7.29 4.25
C PRO A 231 42.68 -7.37 5.43
N GLY A 232 42.90 -6.56 6.48
CA GLY A 232 42.01 -6.49 7.65
C GLY A 232 40.73 -5.66 7.45
N ALA A 233 40.62 -4.94 6.34
CA ALA A 233 39.43 -4.18 5.96
C ALA A 233 38.58 -4.89 4.90
N ILE A 234 39.02 -6.07 4.43
CA ILE A 234 38.28 -6.89 3.48
C ILE A 234 37.00 -7.38 4.14
N ASN A 235 35.89 -7.18 3.45
CA ASN A 235 34.58 -7.54 3.94
C ASN A 235 34.34 -9.04 3.75
N ALA A 236 34.19 -9.79 4.85
CA ALA A 236 33.95 -11.24 4.81
C ALA A 236 32.60 -11.65 4.19
N TRP A 237 31.69 -10.69 4.01
CA TRP A 237 30.28 -10.94 3.64
C TRP A 237 29.93 -10.54 2.21
N THR A 238 30.92 -10.22 1.37
CA THR A 238 30.65 -9.92 -0.04
C THR A 238 30.81 -11.19 -0.86
N ASN A 239 29.98 -11.31 -1.91
CA ASN A 239 30.16 -12.32 -2.95
C ASN A 239 31.22 -11.90 -3.99
N ASP A 240 31.91 -10.77 -3.77
CA ASP A 240 33.02 -10.30 -4.62
C ASP A 240 34.31 -10.96 -4.16
N SER A 241 35.11 -11.46 -5.11
CA SER A 241 36.37 -12.17 -4.83
C SER A 241 37.40 -11.33 -4.07
N HIS A 242 37.25 -10.00 -4.06
CA HIS A 242 38.18 -9.07 -3.41
C HIS A 242 37.63 -8.49 -2.10
N GLY A 243 36.37 -8.78 -1.74
CA GLY A 243 35.73 -8.24 -0.52
C GLY A 243 35.56 -6.71 -0.49
N ILE A 244 35.50 -6.07 -1.66
CA ILE A 244 35.35 -4.60 -1.81
C ILE A 244 34.00 -4.31 -2.45
N PHE A 245 33.19 -3.41 -1.88
CA PHE A 245 31.96 -2.98 -2.51
C PHE A 245 32.25 -1.98 -3.63
N MET A 246 31.56 -2.11 -4.76
CA MET A 246 31.68 -1.19 -5.89
C MET A 246 30.38 -0.45 -6.12
N ILE A 247 30.46 0.88 -6.24
CA ILE A 247 29.33 1.73 -6.63
C ILE A 247 29.60 2.25 -8.05
N PRO A 248 28.76 1.90 -9.04
CA PRO A 248 28.95 2.33 -10.42
C PRO A 248 28.70 3.84 -10.58
N TYR A 249 29.47 4.48 -11.45
CA TYR A 249 29.26 5.86 -11.86
C TYR A 249 28.02 5.97 -12.77
N LYS A 250 27.10 6.86 -12.43
CA LYS A 250 25.99 7.26 -13.29
C LYS A 250 26.11 8.73 -13.66
N PRO A 251 26.11 9.10 -14.95
CA PRO A 251 26.25 10.50 -15.37
C PRO A 251 25.21 11.46 -14.78
N GLN A 252 24.02 10.95 -14.44
CA GLN A 252 22.96 11.74 -13.78
C GLN A 252 23.42 12.34 -12.44
N LEU A 253 24.36 11.69 -11.75
CA LEU A 253 24.94 12.18 -10.50
C LEU A 253 25.69 13.50 -10.63
N ALA A 254 26.09 13.86 -11.85
CA ALA A 254 26.74 15.14 -12.10
C ALA A 254 25.73 16.30 -12.23
N LEU A 255 24.44 16.00 -12.33
CA LEU A 255 23.40 16.99 -12.64
C LEU A 255 22.39 17.20 -11.51
N ASP A 256 22.27 16.24 -10.59
CA ASP A 256 21.27 16.29 -9.52
C ASP A 256 21.68 15.43 -8.31
N GLU A 257 21.12 15.77 -7.15
CA GLU A 257 21.41 15.14 -5.86
C GLU A 257 20.13 14.59 -5.23
N PHE A 258 19.91 13.28 -5.39
CA PHE A 258 18.76 12.59 -4.80
C PHE A 258 19.12 11.16 -4.40
N THR A 259 18.28 10.56 -3.55
CA THR A 259 18.40 9.14 -3.21
C THR A 259 17.95 8.26 -4.37
N PHE A 260 18.89 7.57 -5.02
CA PHE A 260 18.64 6.65 -6.15
C PHE A 260 17.76 5.49 -5.74
N VAL A 261 17.97 4.96 -4.52
CA VAL A 261 17.16 3.86 -3.99
C VAL A 261 15.68 4.25 -3.89
N GLN A 262 15.36 5.52 -3.63
CA GLN A 262 14.00 6.02 -3.65
C GLN A 262 13.42 6.07 -5.06
N THR A 263 14.18 6.62 -6.02
CA THR A 263 13.67 6.88 -7.37
C THR A 263 13.63 5.65 -8.27
N ASN A 264 14.59 4.73 -8.11
CA ASN A 264 14.73 3.54 -8.94
C ASN A 264 15.38 2.39 -8.13
N PRO A 265 14.61 1.69 -7.28
CA PRO A 265 15.15 0.70 -6.35
C PRO A 265 15.78 -0.52 -7.03
N THR A 266 15.41 -0.81 -8.29
CA THR A 266 15.91 -1.99 -9.02
C THR A 266 17.18 -1.75 -9.82
N ASP A 267 17.63 -0.49 -9.90
CA ASP A 267 18.82 -0.08 -10.64
C ASP A 267 20.12 -0.62 -10.02
N ASP A 268 21.17 -0.80 -10.83
CA ASP A 268 22.42 -1.40 -10.36
C ASP A 268 23.15 -0.55 -9.32
N ILE A 269 23.06 0.78 -9.44
CA ILE A 269 23.58 1.71 -8.44
C ILE A 269 22.78 1.62 -7.13
N SER A 270 21.45 1.51 -7.21
CA SER A 270 20.58 1.35 -6.04
C SER A 270 20.86 0.03 -5.32
N LYS A 271 21.02 -1.07 -6.06
CA LYS A 271 21.46 -2.36 -5.52
C LYS A 271 22.84 -2.24 -4.86
N ALA A 272 23.76 -1.46 -5.42
CA ALA A 272 25.06 -1.23 -4.80
C ALA A 272 24.95 -0.51 -3.45
N TYR A 273 24.17 0.56 -3.37
CA TYR A 273 23.91 1.25 -2.11
C TYR A 273 23.17 0.38 -1.10
N GLN A 274 22.17 -0.40 -1.55
CA GLN A 274 21.47 -1.36 -0.71
C GLN A 274 22.43 -2.39 -0.13
N ARG A 275 23.38 -2.92 -0.91
CA ARG A 275 24.40 -3.85 -0.39
C ARG A 275 25.25 -3.23 0.73
N VAL A 276 25.62 -1.95 0.60
CA VAL A 276 26.31 -1.22 1.68
C VAL A 276 25.43 -1.13 2.92
N ALA A 277 24.15 -0.75 2.78
CA ALA A 277 23.19 -0.69 3.89
C ALA A 277 23.00 -2.04 4.60
N HIS A 278 22.85 -3.12 3.84
CA HIS A 278 22.72 -4.48 4.39
C HIS A 278 23.99 -4.90 5.14
N SER A 279 25.17 -4.51 4.65
CA SER A 279 26.43 -4.80 5.34
C SER A 279 26.59 -3.99 6.64
N ILE A 280 26.03 -2.77 6.70
CA ILE A 280 25.91 -2.01 7.96
C ILE A 280 25.07 -2.80 8.97
N GLN A 281 23.92 -3.34 8.57
CA GLN A 281 23.07 -4.16 9.45
C GLN A 281 23.80 -5.39 9.97
N GLN A 282 24.48 -6.12 9.09
CA GLN A 282 25.26 -7.31 9.46
C GLN A 282 26.38 -7.01 10.47
N ASN A 283 26.92 -5.79 10.44
CA ASN A 283 27.98 -5.38 11.37
C ASN A 283 27.46 -4.86 12.70
N ASN A 284 26.17 -4.50 12.78
CA ASN A 284 25.49 -4.11 13.99
C ASN A 284 24.93 -5.35 14.71
N PRO A 285 25.55 -5.80 15.82
CA PRO A 285 25.08 -6.99 16.55
C PRO A 285 23.68 -6.83 17.14
N ASN A 286 23.20 -5.60 17.27
CA ASN A 286 21.92 -5.29 17.90
C ASN A 286 20.83 -4.93 16.86
N ASP A 287 21.11 -5.07 15.55
CA ASP A 287 20.12 -4.77 14.52
C ASP A 287 18.98 -5.79 14.53
N ILE A 288 17.78 -5.32 14.85
CA ILE A 288 16.61 -6.18 15.03
C ILE A 288 16.24 -6.93 13.75
N SER A 289 16.30 -6.25 12.61
CA SER A 289 15.99 -6.86 11.31
C SER A 289 16.97 -7.97 10.95
N PHE A 290 18.26 -7.77 11.23
CA PHE A 290 19.30 -8.76 11.03
C PHE A 290 19.18 -9.95 12.00
N LEU A 291 18.99 -9.70 13.29
CA LEU A 291 18.77 -10.74 14.30
C LEU A 291 17.60 -11.64 13.92
N LEU A 292 16.46 -11.05 13.53
CA LEU A 292 15.29 -11.82 13.06
C LEU A 292 15.60 -12.63 11.78
N LYS A 293 16.26 -12.03 10.78
CA LYS A 293 16.67 -12.75 9.55
C LYS A 293 17.57 -13.95 9.89
N ARG A 294 18.52 -13.79 10.81
CA ARG A 294 19.42 -14.85 11.26
C ARG A 294 18.70 -15.93 12.07
N ALA A 295 17.79 -15.54 12.97
CA ALA A 295 16.94 -16.47 13.73
C ALA A 295 16.12 -17.38 12.80
N PHE A 296 15.47 -16.80 11.78
CA PHE A 296 14.71 -17.59 10.79
C PHE A 296 15.60 -18.50 9.94
N GLN A 297 16.82 -18.05 9.61
CA GLN A 297 17.78 -18.87 8.88
C GLN A 297 18.22 -20.07 9.72
N PHE A 298 18.59 -19.87 10.99
CA PHE A 298 18.91 -20.95 11.92
C PHE A 298 17.74 -21.91 12.13
N GLN A 299 16.51 -21.40 12.23
CA GLN A 299 15.32 -22.23 12.30
C GLN A 299 15.17 -23.11 11.05
N LYS A 300 15.41 -22.57 9.85
CA LYS A 300 15.37 -23.32 8.60
C LYS A 300 16.47 -24.38 8.52
N ASP A 301 17.64 -24.07 9.06
CA ASP A 301 18.80 -24.97 9.11
C ASP A 301 18.69 -26.01 10.25
N ASN A 302 17.60 -26.00 11.03
CA ASN A 302 17.33 -26.84 12.21
C ASN A 302 18.30 -26.60 13.39
N LEU A 303 18.93 -25.43 13.44
CA LEU A 303 19.77 -24.95 14.53
C LEU A 303 18.89 -24.20 15.55
N PHE A 304 18.08 -24.95 16.31
CA PHE A 304 17.03 -24.38 17.15
C PHE A 304 17.57 -23.59 18.35
N THR A 305 18.68 -24.01 18.95
CA THR A 305 19.29 -23.31 20.08
C THR A 305 19.80 -21.93 19.65
N GLU A 306 20.51 -21.89 18.54
CA GLU A 306 21.03 -20.66 17.95
C GLU A 306 19.87 -19.75 17.51
N ALA A 307 18.81 -20.29 16.91
CA ALA A 307 17.62 -19.51 16.57
C ALA A 307 16.97 -18.86 17.81
N GLU A 308 16.87 -19.60 18.91
CA GLU A 308 16.32 -19.10 20.18
C GLU A 308 17.17 -17.97 20.77
N GLU A 309 18.49 -18.12 20.80
CA GLU A 309 19.41 -17.07 21.27
C GLU A 309 19.22 -15.76 20.49
N GLU A 310 19.04 -15.84 19.17
CA GLU A 310 18.78 -14.66 18.32
C GLU A 310 17.44 -14.00 18.63
N PHE A 311 16.38 -14.78 18.84
CA PHE A 311 15.07 -14.24 19.23
C PHE A 311 15.12 -13.57 20.60
N GLN A 312 15.83 -14.15 21.57
CA GLN A 312 16.02 -13.56 22.89
C GLN A 312 16.81 -12.24 22.80
N ALA A 313 17.85 -12.18 21.96
CA ALA A 313 18.60 -10.95 21.71
C ALA A 313 17.70 -9.82 21.20
N VAL A 314 16.74 -10.10 20.32
CA VAL A 314 15.76 -9.11 19.85
C VAL A 314 14.98 -8.49 21.01
N LEU A 315 14.57 -9.28 22.00
CA LEU A 315 13.81 -8.79 23.16
C LEU A 315 14.66 -7.96 24.11
N ILE A 316 15.94 -8.30 24.25
CA ILE A 316 16.90 -7.54 25.06
C ILE A 316 17.16 -6.16 24.43
N HIS A 317 17.36 -6.12 23.11
CA HIS A 317 17.72 -4.90 22.40
C HIS A 317 16.54 -4.00 22.07
N ALA A 318 15.34 -4.57 21.90
CA ALA A 318 14.13 -3.82 21.62
C ALA A 318 12.93 -4.33 22.45
N PRO A 319 12.89 -4.01 23.76
CA PRO A 319 11.86 -4.50 24.69
C PRO A 319 10.44 -3.98 24.42
N GLU A 320 10.27 -3.00 23.52
CA GLU A 320 8.96 -2.52 23.05
C GLU A 320 8.65 -2.98 21.62
N ASN A 321 9.39 -3.95 21.08
CA ASN A 321 9.17 -4.45 19.73
C ASN A 321 8.15 -5.61 19.71
N ALA A 322 6.89 -5.26 19.48
CA ALA A 322 5.80 -6.25 19.39
C ALA A 322 6.05 -7.36 18.35
N LYS A 323 6.71 -7.05 17.22
CA LYS A 323 7.03 -8.04 16.18
C LYS A 323 8.07 -9.05 16.68
N GLY A 324 9.06 -8.59 17.45
CA GLY A 324 10.06 -9.46 18.07
C GLY A 324 9.42 -10.49 18.99
N TYR A 325 8.56 -10.04 19.92
CA TYR A 325 7.78 -10.92 20.79
C TYR A 325 6.90 -11.90 20.01
N PHE A 326 6.22 -11.43 18.96
CA PHE A 326 5.40 -12.28 18.11
C PHE A 326 6.21 -13.38 17.41
N HIS A 327 7.35 -13.03 16.80
CA HIS A 327 8.16 -13.99 16.08
C HIS A 327 8.82 -15.02 17.01
N TYR A 328 9.28 -14.61 18.20
CA TYR A 328 9.76 -15.56 19.20
C TYR A 328 8.63 -16.47 19.71
N GLY A 329 7.45 -15.91 19.95
CA GLY A 329 6.26 -16.68 20.32
C GLY A 329 5.86 -17.72 19.26
N ASP A 330 5.86 -17.34 17.97
CA ASP A 330 5.59 -18.26 16.85
C ASP A 330 6.66 -19.37 16.73
N PHE A 331 7.93 -19.03 16.96
CA PHE A 331 9.01 -20.01 17.05
C PHE A 331 8.74 -21.02 18.19
N LEU A 332 8.39 -20.55 19.38
CA LEU A 332 8.07 -21.40 20.54
C LEU A 332 6.81 -22.26 20.31
N LEU A 333 5.79 -21.73 19.63
CA LEU A 333 4.60 -22.48 19.21
C LEU A 333 4.97 -23.68 18.33
N LYS A 334 5.84 -23.48 17.34
CA LYS A 334 6.31 -24.55 16.45
C LYS A 334 7.12 -25.60 17.21
N SER A 335 7.89 -25.17 18.21
CA SER A 335 8.62 -26.03 19.14
C SER A 335 7.73 -26.68 20.22
N ARG A 336 6.42 -26.39 20.22
CA ARG A 336 5.41 -26.86 21.19
C ARG A 336 5.69 -26.45 22.65
N ASN A 337 6.44 -25.37 22.84
CA ASN A 337 6.67 -24.77 24.15
C ASN A 337 5.55 -23.76 24.46
N TRP A 338 4.35 -24.29 24.71
CA TRP A 338 3.11 -23.51 24.78
C TRP A 338 3.11 -22.44 25.87
N GLN A 339 3.71 -22.74 27.02
CA GLN A 339 3.71 -21.85 28.17
C GLN A 339 4.55 -20.60 27.94
N GLU A 340 5.78 -20.77 27.43
CA GLU A 340 6.63 -19.63 27.09
C GLU A 340 6.10 -18.90 25.86
N ALA A 341 5.57 -19.62 24.86
CA ALA A 341 4.92 -19.00 23.71
C ALA A 341 3.79 -18.05 24.14
N ALA A 342 2.91 -18.49 25.04
CA ALA A 342 1.83 -17.66 25.55
C ALA A 342 2.36 -16.40 26.26
N ALA A 343 3.44 -16.51 27.04
CA ALA A 343 4.05 -15.37 27.72
C ALA A 343 4.58 -14.33 26.72
N GLN A 344 5.32 -14.76 25.69
CA GLN A 344 5.84 -13.82 24.67
C GLN A 344 4.72 -13.19 23.84
N LEU A 345 3.72 -13.98 23.45
CA LEU A 345 2.59 -13.50 22.66
C LEU A 345 1.68 -12.55 23.46
N GLN A 346 1.60 -12.72 24.78
CA GLN A 346 0.91 -11.79 25.67
C GLN A 346 1.60 -10.42 25.68
N GLU A 347 2.94 -10.37 25.71
CA GLU A 347 3.68 -9.10 25.57
C GLU A 347 3.48 -8.46 24.20
N ALA A 348 3.49 -9.26 23.12
CA ALA A 348 3.17 -8.75 21.78
C ALA A 348 1.77 -8.10 21.73
N CYS A 349 0.76 -8.73 22.33
CA CYS A 349 -0.60 -8.19 22.44
C CYS A 349 -0.68 -6.97 23.37
N ARG A 350 0.12 -6.92 24.45
CA ARG A 350 0.19 -5.75 25.34
C ARG A 350 0.70 -4.51 24.61
N ILE A 351 1.70 -4.67 23.75
CA ILE A 351 2.30 -3.57 22.97
C ILE A 351 1.40 -3.18 21.80
N ARG A 352 0.78 -4.14 21.10
CA ARG A 352 -0.15 -3.89 19.99
C ARG A 352 -1.44 -4.72 20.15
N PRO A 353 -2.45 -4.20 20.88
CA PRO A 353 -3.68 -4.94 21.17
C PRO A 353 -4.61 -5.09 19.96
N GLU A 354 -4.49 -4.23 18.95
CA GLU A 354 -5.35 -4.22 17.77
C GLU A 354 -4.88 -5.16 16.65
N ASN A 355 -3.88 -6.00 16.90
CA ASN A 355 -3.37 -6.93 15.90
C ASN A 355 -4.02 -8.32 16.04
N SER A 356 -4.89 -8.67 15.09
CA SER A 356 -5.59 -9.96 15.08
C SER A 356 -4.64 -11.16 15.01
N ASP A 357 -3.49 -11.05 14.32
CA ASP A 357 -2.55 -12.17 14.16
C ASP A 357 -1.89 -12.53 15.49
N TYR A 358 -1.62 -11.53 16.34
CA TYR A 358 -1.02 -11.73 17.66
C TYR A 358 -2.01 -12.42 18.60
N LEU A 359 -3.29 -12.02 18.55
CA LEU A 359 -4.37 -12.63 19.31
C LEU A 359 -4.62 -14.09 18.87
N VAL A 360 -4.55 -14.37 17.57
CA VAL A 360 -4.69 -15.74 17.03
C VAL A 360 -3.55 -16.64 17.50
N ALA A 361 -2.31 -16.14 17.44
CA ALA A 361 -1.16 -16.89 17.94
C ALA A 361 -1.28 -17.15 19.44
N LEU A 362 -1.67 -16.14 20.24
CA LEU A 362 -1.89 -16.31 21.69
C LEU A 362 -3.00 -17.33 21.98
N GLY A 363 -4.12 -17.25 21.26
CA GLY A 363 -5.21 -18.24 21.35
C GLY A 363 -4.72 -19.66 21.04
N THR A 364 -3.85 -19.81 20.04
CA THR A 364 -3.24 -21.10 19.67
C THR A 364 -2.31 -21.62 20.78
N ALA A 365 -1.55 -20.75 21.44
CA ALA A 365 -0.71 -21.14 22.58
C ALA A 365 -1.56 -21.66 23.74
N LEU A 366 -2.63 -20.94 24.08
CA LEU A 366 -3.56 -21.29 25.16
C LEU A 366 -4.34 -22.58 24.86
N GLU A 367 -4.72 -22.81 23.60
CA GLU A 367 -5.30 -24.06 23.12
C GLU A 367 -4.33 -25.23 23.34
N GLY A 368 -3.05 -25.07 23.00
CA GLY A 368 -2.01 -26.08 23.27
C GLY A 368 -1.82 -26.40 24.76
N MET A 369 -2.08 -25.42 25.64
CA MET A 369 -2.13 -25.59 27.09
C MET A 369 -3.45 -26.18 27.61
N LYS A 370 -4.42 -26.46 26.73
CA LYS A 370 -5.80 -26.88 27.04
C LYS A 370 -6.60 -25.86 27.85
N HIS A 371 -6.21 -24.60 27.81
CA HIS A 371 -6.97 -23.49 28.39
C HIS A 371 -8.01 -22.99 27.39
N TYR A 372 -8.94 -23.88 27.00
CA TYR A 372 -9.87 -23.68 25.89
C TYR A 372 -10.75 -22.44 26.04
N GLN A 373 -11.21 -22.14 27.26
CA GLN A 373 -12.08 -20.99 27.51
C GLN A 373 -11.37 -19.65 27.23
N THR A 374 -10.16 -19.47 27.78
CA THR A 374 -9.35 -18.28 27.55
C THR A 374 -8.81 -18.20 26.12
N ALA A 375 -8.53 -19.34 25.49
CA ALA A 375 -8.16 -19.38 24.07
C ALA A 375 -9.29 -18.85 23.19
N LEU A 376 -10.53 -19.27 23.48
CA LEU A 376 -11.73 -18.83 22.78
C LEU A 376 -11.97 -17.32 22.97
N GLU A 377 -11.82 -16.79 24.18
CA GLU A 377 -11.92 -15.34 24.44
C GLU A 377 -10.98 -14.54 23.55
N LYS A 378 -9.71 -14.95 23.43
CA LYS A 378 -8.73 -14.26 22.58
C LYS A 378 -9.02 -14.38 21.09
N LEU A 379 -9.55 -15.51 20.64
CA LEU A 379 -9.95 -15.68 19.24
C LEU A 379 -11.23 -14.88 18.89
N LEU A 380 -12.16 -14.72 19.84
CA LEU A 380 -13.32 -13.84 19.67
C LEU A 380 -12.91 -12.37 19.63
N GLU A 381 -11.93 -11.95 20.43
CA GLU A 381 -11.30 -10.63 20.29
C GLU A 381 -10.69 -10.44 18.88
N ALA A 382 -10.02 -11.47 18.35
CA ALA A 382 -9.47 -11.44 17.00
C ALA A 382 -10.57 -11.37 15.91
N GLU A 383 -11.70 -12.08 16.09
CA GLU A 383 -12.88 -12.00 15.19
C GLU A 383 -13.46 -10.58 15.16
N ASN A 384 -13.52 -9.89 16.29
CA ASN A 384 -14.03 -8.51 16.33
C ASN A 384 -13.18 -7.55 15.49
N ILE A 385 -11.87 -7.81 15.35
CA ILE A 385 -10.96 -7.03 14.52
C ILE A 385 -11.06 -7.47 13.05
N ASN A 386 -11.09 -8.79 12.78
CA ASN A 386 -11.09 -9.34 11.42
C ASN A 386 -12.06 -10.52 11.25
N GLY A 387 -13.37 -10.24 11.27
CA GLY A 387 -14.43 -11.26 11.28
C GLY A 387 -14.64 -12.04 9.98
N ARG A 388 -13.89 -11.74 8.92
CA ARG A 388 -13.90 -12.49 7.65
C ARG A 388 -12.66 -13.36 7.45
N ASN A 389 -11.76 -13.42 8.42
CA ASN A 389 -10.56 -14.25 8.33
C ASN A 389 -10.91 -15.73 8.54
N GLU A 390 -10.67 -16.55 7.51
CA GLU A 390 -10.96 -17.98 7.55
C GLU A 390 -10.25 -18.72 8.68
N LEU A 391 -8.97 -18.40 8.94
CA LEU A 391 -8.18 -19.05 9.99
C LEU A 391 -8.77 -18.80 11.38
N ILE A 392 -9.25 -17.57 11.63
CA ILE A 392 -9.89 -17.21 12.90
C ILE A 392 -11.16 -18.03 13.09
N LEU A 393 -12.03 -18.08 12.08
CA LEU A 393 -13.29 -18.81 12.14
C LEU A 393 -13.08 -20.33 12.27
N GLN A 394 -12.08 -20.89 11.57
CA GLN A 394 -11.67 -22.29 11.70
C GLN A 394 -11.26 -22.62 13.13
N LYS A 395 -10.41 -21.79 13.74
CA LYS A 395 -9.94 -21.98 15.13
C LYS A 395 -11.07 -21.86 16.15
N ILE A 396 -11.97 -20.90 15.99
CA ILE A 396 -13.14 -20.75 16.86
C ILE A 396 -14.07 -21.97 16.74
N ALA A 397 -14.35 -22.44 15.51
CA ALA A 397 -15.18 -23.61 15.29
C ALA A 397 -14.57 -24.86 15.94
N ALA A 398 -13.26 -25.08 15.77
CA ALA A 398 -12.52 -26.19 16.39
C ALA A 398 -12.62 -26.13 17.92
N LEU A 399 -12.39 -24.98 18.54
CA LEU A 399 -12.53 -24.82 20.00
C LEU A 399 -13.95 -25.06 20.52
N TYR A 400 -14.98 -24.61 19.80
CA TYR A 400 -16.36 -24.94 20.18
C TYR A 400 -16.67 -26.43 20.06
N ALA A 401 -16.00 -27.15 19.14
CA ALA A 401 -16.07 -28.60 19.05
C ALA A 401 -15.49 -29.25 20.32
N ASP A 402 -14.28 -28.84 20.70
CA ASP A 402 -13.57 -29.35 21.89
C ASP A 402 -14.33 -29.06 23.20
N LEU A 403 -15.04 -27.94 23.25
CA LEU A 403 -15.90 -27.55 24.37
C LEU A 403 -17.29 -28.23 24.35
N ASN A 404 -17.58 -29.12 23.41
CA ASN A 404 -18.88 -29.77 23.19
C ASN A 404 -20.05 -28.76 23.06
N ASN A 405 -19.80 -27.62 22.42
CA ASN A 405 -20.83 -26.63 22.12
C ASN A 405 -21.25 -26.73 20.64
N ASP A 406 -21.99 -27.78 20.33
CA ASP A 406 -22.40 -28.13 18.96
C ASP A 406 -23.13 -26.98 18.26
N ARG A 407 -23.97 -26.23 18.99
CA ARG A 407 -24.72 -25.11 18.43
C ARG A 407 -23.79 -24.03 17.88
N LYS A 408 -22.78 -23.62 18.67
CA LYS A 408 -21.81 -22.61 18.24
C LYS A 408 -20.82 -23.14 17.22
N ASN A 409 -20.42 -24.42 17.34
CA ASN A 409 -19.60 -25.06 16.32
C ASN A 409 -20.27 -25.03 14.94
N ILE A 410 -21.56 -25.41 14.85
CA ILE A 410 -22.33 -25.37 13.60
C ILE A 410 -22.43 -23.94 13.07
N GLU A 411 -22.71 -22.96 13.95
CA GLU A 411 -22.79 -21.53 13.57
C GLU A 411 -21.49 -21.05 12.91
N TYR A 412 -20.33 -21.32 13.53
CA TYR A 412 -19.03 -20.88 13.00
C TYR A 412 -18.59 -21.70 11.78
N THR A 413 -18.91 -22.98 11.71
CA THR A 413 -18.69 -23.82 10.52
C THR A 413 -19.52 -23.30 9.34
N GLN A 414 -20.77 -22.86 9.57
CA GLN A 414 -21.59 -22.23 8.54
C GLN A 414 -21.03 -20.86 8.12
N LYS A 415 -20.53 -20.04 9.06
CA LYS A 415 -19.82 -18.79 8.72
C LYS A 415 -18.61 -19.07 7.81
N LEU A 416 -17.80 -20.07 8.16
CA LEU A 416 -16.64 -20.47 7.38
C LEU A 416 -17.04 -20.99 5.99
N ASN A 417 -18.02 -21.88 5.92
CA ASN A 417 -18.53 -22.42 4.65
C ASN A 417 -19.05 -21.31 3.74
N ARG A 418 -19.68 -20.26 4.26
CA ARG A 418 -20.12 -19.11 3.45
C ARG A 418 -18.98 -18.29 2.85
N ILE A 419 -17.79 -18.33 3.46
CA ILE A 419 -16.59 -17.66 2.95
C ILE A 419 -15.89 -18.54 1.92
N GLN A 420 -15.72 -19.83 2.23
CA GLN A 420 -15.04 -20.79 1.36
C GLN A 420 -15.87 -21.21 0.15
N PHE A 421 -17.18 -21.36 0.38
CA PHE A 421 -18.20 -21.71 -0.59
C PHE A 421 -19.31 -20.65 -0.51
N PRO A 422 -19.08 -19.45 -1.07
CA PRO A 422 -20.17 -18.49 -1.22
C PRO A 422 -21.32 -19.21 -1.94
N PRO A 423 -22.56 -19.14 -1.40
CA PRO A 423 -23.65 -20.00 -1.83
C PRO A 423 -23.80 -19.93 -3.34
N THR A 424 -23.80 -21.11 -3.98
CA THR A 424 -23.97 -21.19 -5.43
C THR A 424 -25.31 -20.59 -5.84
N ARG A 425 -25.46 -20.13 -7.08
CA ARG A 425 -26.75 -19.65 -7.62
C ARG A 425 -27.89 -20.64 -7.30
N GLN A 426 -27.60 -21.95 -7.26
CA GLN A 426 -28.56 -23.02 -6.96
C GLN A 426 -29.02 -23.11 -5.50
N GLU A 427 -28.13 -22.88 -4.53
CA GLU A 427 -28.49 -22.84 -3.09
C GLU A 427 -29.16 -21.51 -2.71
N GLN A 428 -28.87 -20.44 -3.46
CA GLN A 428 -29.67 -19.21 -3.44
C GLN A 428 -31.07 -19.41 -4.03
N ILE A 429 -31.26 -20.47 -4.84
CA ILE A 429 -32.52 -20.82 -5.52
C ILE A 429 -33.40 -21.78 -4.69
N GLU A 430 -32.92 -22.47 -3.66
CA GLU A 430 -33.79 -23.34 -2.83
C GLU A 430 -35.02 -22.63 -2.22
N PRO A 431 -34.90 -21.39 -1.70
CA PRO A 431 -36.07 -20.59 -1.30
C PRO A 431 -36.95 -20.19 -2.50
N LEU A 432 -36.37 -20.02 -3.69
CA LEU A 432 -37.10 -19.79 -4.95
C LEU A 432 -37.80 -21.06 -5.46
N ILE A 433 -37.30 -22.25 -5.13
CA ILE A 433 -37.93 -23.55 -5.40
C ILE A 433 -39.08 -23.76 -4.42
N LEU A 434 -38.90 -23.49 -3.13
CA LEU A 434 -39.98 -23.48 -2.14
C LEU A 434 -41.05 -22.44 -2.53
N PHE A 435 -40.66 -21.28 -3.04
CA PHE A 435 -41.53 -20.26 -3.63
C PHE A 435 -42.20 -20.73 -4.92
N ALA A 436 -41.52 -21.48 -5.79
CA ALA A 436 -42.08 -22.03 -7.02
C ALA A 436 -43.04 -23.21 -6.76
N GLU A 437 -42.82 -23.97 -5.69
CA GLU A 437 -43.70 -25.03 -5.20
C GLU A 437 -44.95 -24.44 -4.54
N LEU A 438 -44.80 -23.44 -3.66
CA LEU A 438 -45.93 -22.66 -3.14
C LEU A 438 -46.69 -21.98 -4.28
N SER A 439 -45.98 -21.40 -5.25
CA SER A 439 -46.59 -20.76 -6.43
C SER A 439 -47.29 -21.77 -7.33
N ARG A 440 -46.80 -23.01 -7.46
CA ARG A 440 -47.47 -24.10 -8.19
C ARG A 440 -48.72 -24.59 -7.47
N GLU A 441 -48.70 -24.74 -6.14
CA GLU A 441 -49.90 -25.06 -5.35
C GLU A 441 -50.94 -23.94 -5.39
N LEU A 442 -50.50 -22.68 -5.35
CA LEU A 442 -51.33 -21.48 -5.45
C LEU A 442 -51.83 -21.19 -6.88
N GLN A 443 -51.16 -21.71 -7.92
CA GLN A 443 -51.59 -21.68 -9.33
C GLN A 443 -52.53 -22.84 -9.69
N ARG A 444 -52.35 -24.02 -9.08
CA ARG A 444 -53.22 -25.19 -9.29
C ARG A 444 -54.60 -25.04 -8.66
N SER A 445 -54.76 -24.10 -7.73
CA SER A 445 -56.03 -23.82 -7.08
C SER A 445 -56.49 -22.39 -7.41
N ASP A 446 -57.61 -22.28 -8.11
CA ASP A 446 -58.32 -21.01 -8.38
C ASP A 446 -58.90 -20.37 -7.10
N THR A 447 -58.58 -20.91 -5.93
CA THR A 447 -59.02 -20.43 -4.63
C THR A 447 -58.18 -19.25 -4.16
N ARG A 448 -58.89 -18.23 -3.66
CA ARG A 448 -58.34 -17.13 -2.84
C ARG A 448 -57.60 -17.73 -1.63
N LEU A 449 -56.64 -17.01 -1.05
CA LEU A 449 -56.09 -17.39 0.25
C LEU A 449 -57.25 -17.58 1.24
N PRO A 450 -57.25 -18.63 2.08
CA PRO A 450 -58.29 -18.81 3.10
C PRO A 450 -58.39 -17.53 3.94
N ASN A 451 -59.60 -17.13 4.34
CA ASN A 451 -59.81 -15.92 5.17
C ASN A 451 -59.03 -15.96 6.51
N ASN A 452 -58.58 -17.15 6.87
CA ASN A 452 -57.87 -17.54 8.08
C ASN A 452 -56.39 -17.92 7.80
N PHE A 453 -55.83 -17.47 6.67
CA PHE A 453 -54.39 -17.52 6.42
C PHE A 453 -53.66 -16.63 7.44
N ASP A 454 -52.77 -17.24 8.22
CA ASP A 454 -51.96 -16.55 9.24
C ASP A 454 -50.81 -15.78 8.57
N LEU A 455 -51.14 -14.58 8.12
CA LEU A 455 -50.21 -13.68 7.45
C LEU A 455 -49.07 -13.24 8.38
N ASP A 456 -49.34 -13.10 9.68
CA ASP A 456 -48.38 -12.62 10.66
C ASP A 456 -47.33 -13.70 10.99
N GLY A 457 -47.74 -14.96 11.14
CA GLY A 457 -46.82 -16.10 11.32
C GLY A 457 -45.93 -16.36 10.10
N PHE A 458 -46.46 -16.15 8.88
CA PHE A 458 -45.67 -16.23 7.66
C PHE A 458 -44.60 -15.12 7.57
N ILE A 459 -44.97 -13.89 7.94
CA ILE A 459 -44.05 -12.74 7.98
C ILE A 459 -42.97 -12.95 9.06
N GLU A 460 -43.31 -13.58 10.18
CA GLU A 460 -42.38 -13.90 11.26
C GLU A 460 -41.30 -14.90 10.80
N GLN A 461 -41.69 -15.96 10.09
CA GLN A 461 -40.73 -16.90 9.47
C GLN A 461 -39.83 -16.23 8.41
N PHE A 462 -40.34 -15.21 7.72
CA PHE A 462 -39.60 -14.46 6.70
C PHE A 462 -38.63 -13.41 7.30
N LYS A 463 -38.83 -13.02 8.58
CA LYS A 463 -38.02 -12.02 9.31
C LYS A 463 -36.59 -12.53 9.60
N ASP A 464 -36.46 -13.82 9.94
CA ASP A 464 -35.19 -14.43 10.36
C ASP A 464 -34.23 -14.76 9.20
N TYR A 465 -34.64 -14.48 7.96
CA TYR A 465 -33.81 -14.69 6.77
C TYR A 465 -32.83 -13.52 6.56
N VAL A 466 -31.58 -13.71 6.99
CA VAL A 466 -30.51 -12.71 6.87
C VAL A 466 -29.70 -12.96 5.59
N GLY A 467 -29.91 -12.11 4.58
CA GLY A 467 -29.19 -12.18 3.30
C GLY A 467 -29.80 -11.40 2.14
N MET A 468 -31.08 -11.03 2.21
CA MET A 468 -31.76 -10.21 1.18
C MET A 468 -31.84 -8.74 1.57
N GLY A 469 -31.63 -7.84 0.61
CA GLY A 469 -31.85 -6.41 0.79
C GLY A 469 -33.34 -6.10 1.06
N VAL A 470 -33.61 -5.03 1.82
CA VAL A 470 -34.98 -4.62 2.20
C VAL A 470 -35.90 -4.51 0.98
N GLN A 471 -35.39 -3.97 -0.13
CA GLN A 471 -36.13 -3.82 -1.40
C GLN A 471 -36.58 -5.15 -2.01
N GLU A 472 -35.76 -6.19 -1.88
CA GLU A 472 -35.97 -7.51 -2.46
C GLU A 472 -37.03 -8.30 -1.67
N LYS A 473 -36.98 -8.17 -0.33
CA LYS A 473 -38.04 -8.65 0.56
C LYS A 473 -39.37 -7.96 0.24
N CYS A 474 -39.36 -6.65 0.00
CA CYS A 474 -40.55 -5.87 -0.38
C CYS A 474 -41.16 -6.32 -1.72
N ASN A 475 -40.34 -6.61 -2.74
CA ASN A 475 -40.83 -7.05 -4.05
C ASN A 475 -41.51 -8.42 -3.98
N ILE A 476 -40.94 -9.37 -3.21
CA ILE A 476 -41.52 -10.70 -3.01
C ILE A 476 -42.84 -10.59 -2.23
N LEU A 477 -42.84 -9.85 -1.11
CA LEU A 477 -44.06 -9.63 -0.32
C LEU A 477 -45.15 -8.96 -1.16
N GLY A 478 -44.76 -7.95 -1.96
CA GLY A 478 -45.60 -7.29 -2.94
C GLY A 478 -46.27 -8.30 -3.87
N SER A 479 -45.49 -9.14 -4.55
CA SER A 479 -45.98 -10.14 -5.52
C SER A 479 -46.95 -11.19 -4.95
N ILE A 480 -46.85 -11.48 -3.64
CA ILE A 480 -47.75 -12.40 -2.93
C ILE A 480 -49.08 -11.68 -2.61
N LEU A 481 -48.99 -10.43 -2.12
CA LEU A 481 -50.13 -9.59 -1.74
C LEU A 481 -50.93 -9.12 -2.98
N GLU A 482 -50.23 -8.87 -4.08
CA GLU A 482 -50.74 -8.53 -5.41
C GLU A 482 -51.82 -9.46 -5.94
N LYS A 483 -51.66 -10.77 -5.73
CA LYS A 483 -52.47 -11.75 -6.44
C LYS A 483 -53.75 -12.15 -5.72
N LYS A 484 -53.83 -12.11 -4.37
CA LYS A 484 -54.94 -12.82 -3.67
C LYS A 484 -55.40 -12.31 -2.28
N ILE A 485 -55.21 -11.05 -1.88
CA ILE A 485 -55.87 -10.46 -0.67
C ILE A 485 -57.12 -9.61 -0.99
N THR A 486 -58.09 -9.61 -0.06
CA THR A 486 -59.31 -8.80 -0.17
C THR A 486 -59.08 -7.34 0.25
N SER A 487 -59.96 -6.43 -0.21
CA SER A 487 -59.87 -5.00 0.10
C SER A 487 -60.01 -4.66 1.59
N SER A 488 -60.46 -5.59 2.44
CA SER A 488 -60.50 -5.41 3.90
C SER A 488 -59.17 -5.77 4.55
N GLN A 489 -58.50 -6.84 4.10
CA GLN A 489 -57.17 -7.27 4.57
C GLN A 489 -56.10 -6.22 4.22
N LEU A 490 -56.18 -5.63 3.03
CA LEU A 490 -55.31 -4.51 2.64
C LEU A 490 -55.48 -3.29 3.57
N ARG A 491 -56.72 -2.96 3.93
CA ARG A 491 -57.01 -1.85 4.87
C ARG A 491 -56.52 -2.16 6.28
N GLN A 492 -56.57 -3.41 6.70
CA GLN A 492 -56.08 -3.84 8.02
C GLN A 492 -54.56 -3.76 8.09
N LEU A 493 -53.87 -4.18 7.03
CA LEU A 493 -52.42 -4.03 6.85
C LEU A 493 -52.00 -2.55 6.81
N GLU A 494 -52.70 -1.70 6.04
CA GLU A 494 -52.48 -0.24 6.04
C GLU A 494 -52.66 0.38 7.43
N LYS A 495 -53.64 -0.10 8.20
CA LYS A 495 -53.91 0.39 9.56
C LYS A 495 -52.78 0.01 10.52
N SER A 496 -52.27 -1.22 10.44
CA SER A 496 -51.13 -1.70 11.26
C SER A 496 -49.80 -1.03 10.91
N ILE A 497 -49.58 -0.75 9.62
CA ILE A 497 -48.42 -0.01 9.11
C ILE A 497 -48.47 1.46 9.56
N ARG A 498 -49.63 2.12 9.43
CA ARG A 498 -49.82 3.51 9.90
C ARG A 498 -49.81 3.67 11.42
N ALA A 499 -50.21 2.64 12.16
CA ALA A 499 -50.15 2.64 13.63
C ALA A 499 -48.71 2.57 14.18
N GLY A 500 -47.70 2.39 13.32
CA GLY A 500 -46.29 2.44 13.73
C GLY A 500 -45.88 1.25 14.59
N ASN A 501 -46.43 0.06 14.32
CA ASN A 501 -46.08 -1.16 15.06
C ASN A 501 -44.57 -1.44 14.95
N LYS A 502 -43.93 -1.60 16.11
CA LYS A 502 -42.46 -1.70 16.27
C LYS A 502 -41.83 -2.77 15.37
N GLN A 503 -42.50 -3.91 15.19
CA GLN A 503 -42.07 -5.01 14.32
C GLN A 503 -41.89 -4.62 12.85
N TYR A 504 -42.74 -3.76 12.29
CA TYR A 504 -42.63 -3.34 10.88
C TYR A 504 -41.58 -2.25 10.67
N ARG A 505 -41.34 -1.39 11.68
CA ARG A 505 -40.21 -0.44 11.67
C ARG A 505 -38.86 -1.15 11.79
N GLU A 506 -38.77 -2.21 12.59
CA GLU A 506 -37.56 -3.03 12.70
C GLU A 506 -37.27 -3.80 11.39
N MET A 507 -38.29 -4.18 10.64
CA MET A 507 -38.16 -4.92 9.38
C MET A 507 -37.84 -4.02 8.17
N PHE A 508 -38.40 -2.80 8.10
CA PHE A 508 -38.33 -1.94 6.90
C PHE A 508 -37.62 -0.58 7.13
N GLY A 509 -37.26 -0.24 8.36
CA GLY A 509 -36.56 1.02 8.68
C GLY A 509 -37.36 2.29 8.33
N VAL A 510 -36.65 3.37 8.00
CA VAL A 510 -37.22 4.69 7.63
C VAL A 510 -37.92 4.66 6.25
N GLU A 511 -37.81 3.55 5.50
CA GLU A 511 -38.31 3.40 4.11
C GLU A 511 -39.76 2.90 4.00
N LEU A 512 -40.57 3.10 5.05
CA LEU A 512 -42.00 2.75 5.06
C LEU A 512 -42.82 3.37 3.92
N GLU A 513 -42.38 4.53 3.39
CA GLU A 513 -42.99 5.17 2.21
C GLU A 513 -42.71 4.42 0.89
N ASN A 514 -41.61 3.67 0.78
CA ASN A 514 -41.28 2.89 -0.41
C ASN A 514 -42.15 1.62 -0.52
N VAL A 515 -42.54 1.01 0.61
CA VAL A 515 -43.43 -0.15 0.66
C VAL A 515 -44.81 0.17 0.08
N HIS A 516 -45.34 1.36 0.41
CA HIS A 516 -46.61 1.86 -0.14
C HIS A 516 -46.53 2.04 -1.68
N ARG A 517 -45.35 2.42 -2.19
CA ARG A 517 -45.04 2.58 -3.62
C ARG A 517 -44.91 1.23 -4.36
N VAL A 518 -44.28 0.23 -3.74
CA VAL A 518 -44.06 -1.12 -4.32
C VAL A 518 -45.36 -1.92 -4.43
N ILE A 519 -46.25 -1.85 -3.43
CA ILE A 519 -47.56 -2.52 -3.46
C ILE A 519 -48.44 -1.98 -4.61
N TRP A 520 -48.25 -0.72 -5.01
CA TRP A 520 -48.97 -0.12 -6.13
C TRP A 520 -48.33 -0.43 -7.50
N ASN A 521 -47.01 -0.67 -7.54
CA ASN A 521 -46.26 -0.99 -8.76
C ASN A 521 -46.57 -2.38 -9.34
N GLY A 522 -46.85 -3.37 -8.51
CA GLY A 522 -47.09 -4.71 -9.03
C GLY A 522 -48.40 -4.82 -9.86
N LYS A 523 -49.39 -3.93 -9.60
CA LYS A 523 -50.68 -3.99 -10.29
C LYS A 523 -50.53 -3.69 -11.80
N LEU A 524 -49.37 -3.16 -12.19
CA LEU A 524 -48.97 -2.89 -13.57
C LEU A 524 -48.42 -4.10 -14.35
N GLU A 525 -48.06 -5.22 -13.71
CA GLU A 525 -47.52 -6.41 -14.43
C GLU A 525 -48.61 -7.27 -15.13
N SER A 526 -49.90 -7.01 -14.89
CA SER A 526 -51.00 -7.86 -15.39
C SER A 526 -51.85 -7.28 -16.54
N VAL A 527 -51.36 -6.30 -17.30
CA VAL A 527 -51.98 -5.98 -18.59
C VAL A 527 -51.13 -6.57 -19.71
N GLN A 528 -51.54 -7.75 -20.15
CA GLN A 528 -51.17 -8.33 -21.45
C GLN A 528 -51.04 -7.23 -22.50
N ASN A 529 -49.88 -7.11 -23.16
CA ASN A 529 -49.76 -7.01 -24.62
C ASN A 529 -48.34 -6.67 -25.09
N ILE A 530 -47.61 -7.69 -25.54
CA ILE A 530 -46.57 -7.58 -26.58
C ILE A 530 -47.16 -6.97 -27.88
N ARG A 531 -48.48 -7.09 -28.09
CA ARG A 531 -49.25 -6.36 -29.13
C ARG A 531 -49.43 -4.86 -28.89
N GLN A 532 -49.20 -4.35 -27.67
CA GLN A 532 -49.33 -2.92 -27.36
C GLN A 532 -48.04 -2.19 -27.66
N LEU A 533 -46.87 -2.85 -27.67
CA LEU A 533 -45.64 -2.22 -28.13
C LEU A 533 -45.68 -1.93 -29.64
N GLU A 534 -46.33 -2.78 -30.44
CA GLU A 534 -46.66 -2.47 -31.84
C GLU A 534 -47.71 -1.34 -31.95
N TYR A 535 -48.76 -1.34 -31.10
CA TYR A 535 -49.79 -0.29 -31.07
C TYR A 535 -49.27 1.07 -30.57
N LEU A 536 -48.25 1.08 -29.70
CA LEU A 536 -47.65 2.28 -29.12
C LEU A 536 -46.64 2.96 -30.05
N SER A 537 -46.27 2.31 -31.15
CA SER A 537 -45.50 2.93 -32.24
C SER A 537 -46.31 3.92 -33.09
N THR A 538 -47.64 3.98 -32.90
CA THR A 538 -48.57 4.80 -33.73
C THR A 538 -49.40 5.83 -32.96
N ALA A 539 -49.23 6.01 -31.64
CA ALA A 539 -50.06 6.92 -30.85
C ALA A 539 -49.27 8.09 -30.23
N GLU A 540 -49.71 9.30 -30.55
CA GLU A 540 -49.10 10.60 -30.25
C GLU A 540 -48.72 10.85 -28.76
N GLN A 541 -47.57 11.53 -28.64
CA GLN A 541 -47.11 12.51 -27.64
C GLN A 541 -47.43 12.33 -26.14
N GLY A 542 -46.36 12.25 -25.33
CA GLY A 542 -46.23 13.09 -24.13
C GLY A 542 -46.25 12.45 -22.73
N ARG A 543 -46.75 11.22 -22.54
CA ARG A 543 -46.90 10.63 -21.17
C ARG A 543 -46.40 9.20 -20.97
N LYS A 544 -45.63 8.64 -21.89
CA LYS A 544 -45.30 7.19 -21.92
C LYS A 544 -43.80 6.86 -21.90
N SER A 545 -42.96 7.79 -21.43
CA SER A 545 -41.51 7.56 -21.27
C SER A 545 -41.14 6.79 -20.00
N GLY A 546 -41.92 6.91 -18.92
CA GLY A 546 -41.62 6.30 -17.62
C GLY A 546 -41.75 4.76 -17.57
N PHE A 547 -42.58 4.17 -18.43
CA PHE A 547 -42.89 2.72 -18.40
C PHE A 547 -41.81 1.86 -19.09
N ILE A 548 -41.14 2.41 -20.10
CA ILE A 548 -39.98 1.73 -20.74
C ILE A 548 -38.71 1.95 -19.90
N PHE A 549 -38.66 3.06 -19.16
CA PHE A 549 -37.57 3.45 -18.27
C PHE A 549 -37.35 2.46 -17.11
N SER A 550 -38.43 1.93 -16.53
CA SER A 550 -38.37 0.95 -15.44
C SER A 550 -37.91 -0.43 -15.89
N THR A 551 -38.26 -0.85 -17.10
CA THR A 551 -37.98 -2.20 -17.62
C THR A 551 -36.50 -2.38 -18.00
N LEU A 552 -35.81 -1.32 -18.44
CA LEU A 552 -34.40 -1.37 -18.85
C LEU A 552 -33.40 -1.23 -17.69
N LEU A 553 -33.81 -0.62 -16.57
CA LEU A 553 -32.98 -0.49 -15.36
C LEU A 553 -32.75 -1.82 -14.63
N ALA A 554 -33.60 -2.82 -14.87
CA ALA A 554 -33.53 -4.13 -14.23
C ALA A 554 -32.49 -5.10 -14.82
N VAL A 555 -31.84 -4.75 -15.94
CA VAL A 555 -30.93 -5.67 -16.69
C VAL A 555 -29.46 -5.51 -16.30
N ASN A 556 -29.16 -4.90 -15.15
CA ASN A 556 -27.78 -4.65 -14.76
C ASN A 556 -27.18 -5.81 -13.95
N TYR A 557 -26.13 -6.42 -14.53
CA TYR A 557 -25.18 -7.39 -13.96
C TYR A 557 -25.71 -8.81 -13.74
N THR A 558 -25.60 -9.67 -14.75
CA THR A 558 -24.84 -10.96 -14.71
C THR A 558 -25.21 -11.86 -15.90
N GLU A 559 -24.26 -12.05 -16.82
CA GLU A 559 -24.18 -13.03 -17.95
C GLU A 559 -24.26 -12.44 -19.38
N GLY A 560 -23.23 -12.72 -20.20
CA GLY A 560 -23.15 -12.38 -21.63
C GLY A 560 -24.36 -12.79 -22.49
N LEU A 561 -25.11 -13.83 -22.11
CA LEU A 561 -26.33 -14.27 -22.80
C LEU A 561 -27.48 -13.25 -22.68
N GLN A 562 -27.53 -12.49 -21.58
CA GLN A 562 -28.58 -11.49 -21.34
C GLN A 562 -28.36 -10.22 -22.17
N PHE A 563 -27.10 -9.82 -22.37
CA PHE A 563 -26.74 -8.71 -23.26
C PHE A 563 -27.10 -9.02 -24.72
N LEU A 564 -26.90 -10.26 -25.18
CA LEU A 564 -27.28 -10.69 -26.53
C LEU A 564 -28.79 -10.64 -26.75
N ASN A 565 -29.59 -11.15 -25.80
CA ASN A 565 -31.05 -11.11 -25.88
C ASN A 565 -31.57 -9.66 -25.85
N ALA A 566 -31.01 -8.79 -25.01
CA ALA A 566 -31.41 -7.39 -24.94
C ALA A 566 -31.08 -6.63 -26.24
N ILE A 567 -29.91 -6.88 -26.84
CA ILE A 567 -29.54 -6.31 -28.14
C ILE A 567 -30.48 -6.82 -29.25
N GLN A 568 -30.87 -8.10 -29.25
CA GLN A 568 -31.81 -8.63 -30.24
C GLN A 568 -33.18 -7.97 -30.15
N VAL A 569 -33.69 -7.71 -28.94
CA VAL A 569 -34.95 -7.00 -28.73
C VAL A 569 -34.86 -5.54 -29.19
N ILE A 570 -33.79 -4.83 -28.80
CA ILE A 570 -33.60 -3.42 -29.18
C ILE A 570 -33.44 -3.26 -30.70
N LYS A 571 -32.79 -4.23 -31.38
CA LYS A 571 -32.65 -4.24 -32.85
C LYS A 571 -33.99 -4.28 -33.60
N GLN A 572 -35.05 -4.82 -32.98
CA GLN A 572 -36.39 -4.88 -33.58
C GLN A 572 -37.16 -3.55 -33.44
N ILE A 573 -36.65 -2.60 -32.62
CA ILE A 573 -37.29 -1.32 -32.38
C ILE A 573 -36.74 -0.28 -33.37
N PRO A 574 -37.60 0.40 -34.16
CA PRO A 574 -37.17 1.50 -35.01
C PRO A 574 -36.85 2.74 -34.14
N ILE A 575 -35.61 2.83 -33.63
CA ILE A 575 -35.22 3.86 -32.66
C ILE A 575 -35.48 5.28 -33.19
N SER A 576 -35.26 5.54 -34.48
CA SER A 576 -35.46 6.88 -35.07
C SER A 576 -36.91 7.38 -35.03
N SER A 577 -37.91 6.50 -34.87
CA SER A 577 -39.32 6.88 -34.74
C SER A 577 -39.79 7.01 -33.29
N CYS A 578 -38.91 6.78 -32.31
CA CYS A 578 -39.22 6.89 -30.87
C CYS A 578 -39.13 8.34 -30.37
N SER A 579 -39.73 8.63 -29.21
CA SER A 579 -39.54 9.92 -28.52
C SER A 579 -38.07 10.14 -28.14
N LYS A 580 -37.61 11.40 -28.13
CA LYS A 580 -36.22 11.78 -27.87
C LYS A 580 -35.64 11.14 -26.60
N GLU A 581 -36.39 11.12 -25.50
CA GLU A 581 -35.98 10.53 -24.22
C GLU A 581 -35.76 9.02 -24.33
N LEU A 582 -36.62 8.35 -25.10
CA LEU A 582 -36.52 6.91 -25.33
C LEU A 582 -35.35 6.56 -26.26
N GLN A 583 -35.09 7.40 -27.27
CA GLN A 583 -33.91 7.26 -28.12
C GLN A 583 -32.61 7.35 -27.31
N ILE A 584 -32.52 8.29 -26.37
CA ILE A 584 -31.38 8.43 -25.46
C ILE A 584 -31.18 7.14 -24.65
N THR A 585 -32.23 6.64 -24.01
CA THR A 585 -32.15 5.45 -23.15
C THR A 585 -31.78 4.20 -23.93
N LEU A 586 -32.42 3.96 -25.09
CA LEU A 586 -32.15 2.79 -25.92
C LEU A 586 -30.74 2.80 -26.49
N ASN A 587 -30.27 3.94 -27.00
CA ASN A 587 -28.91 4.03 -27.54
C ASN A 587 -27.85 3.92 -26.42
N ARG A 588 -28.07 4.52 -25.24
CA ARG A 588 -27.17 4.39 -24.08
C ARG A 588 -27.02 2.93 -23.65
N PHE A 589 -28.14 2.24 -23.49
CA PHE A 589 -28.15 0.84 -23.06
C PHE A 589 -27.51 -0.07 -24.12
N TRP A 590 -27.85 0.12 -25.39
CA TRP A 590 -27.28 -0.66 -26.48
C TRP A 590 -25.77 -0.47 -26.60
N GLY A 591 -25.27 0.77 -26.50
CA GLY A 591 -23.84 1.06 -26.49
C GLY A 591 -23.11 0.40 -25.32
N GLY A 592 -23.67 0.47 -24.10
CA GLY A 592 -23.11 -0.17 -22.91
C GLY A 592 -23.06 -1.69 -23.00
N ALA A 593 -24.12 -2.32 -23.52
CA ALA A 593 -24.18 -3.77 -23.71
C ALA A 593 -23.13 -4.28 -24.72
N LEU A 594 -22.96 -3.59 -25.84
CA LEU A 594 -21.93 -3.91 -26.84
C LEU A 594 -20.50 -3.77 -26.29
N LEU A 595 -20.29 -2.76 -25.46
CA LEU A 595 -19.01 -2.52 -24.78
C LEU A 595 -18.70 -3.63 -23.77
N GLY A 596 -19.68 -4.04 -22.97
CA GLY A 596 -19.56 -5.15 -22.02
C GLY A 596 -19.24 -6.48 -22.70
N LEU A 597 -19.98 -6.82 -23.77
CA LEU A 597 -19.73 -8.02 -24.59
C LEU A 597 -18.31 -8.05 -25.18
N SER A 598 -17.74 -6.88 -25.50
CA SER A 598 -16.41 -6.77 -26.08
C SER A 598 -15.27 -6.95 -25.07
N ASN A 599 -15.58 -6.96 -23.77
CA ASN A 599 -14.61 -7.11 -22.68
C ASN A 599 -14.49 -8.57 -22.18
N GLU A 600 -15.52 -9.41 -22.38
CA GLU A 600 -15.56 -10.82 -21.93
C GLU A 600 -14.77 -11.80 -22.83
N GLY A 601 -14.05 -11.32 -23.86
CA GLY A 601 -13.03 -12.10 -24.59
C GLY A 601 -13.53 -13.25 -25.49
N LEU A 602 -14.85 -13.47 -25.62
CA LEU A 602 -15.44 -14.65 -26.27
C LEU A 602 -16.19 -14.38 -27.59
N VAL A 603 -15.92 -13.29 -28.32
CA VAL A 603 -16.73 -12.93 -29.50
C VAL A 603 -15.86 -12.67 -30.75
N GLU A 604 -16.16 -13.38 -31.84
CA GLU A 604 -15.49 -13.26 -33.16
C GLU A 604 -15.60 -11.84 -33.77
N ASP A 605 -16.59 -11.04 -33.34
CA ASP A 605 -16.91 -9.71 -33.89
C ASP A 605 -16.55 -8.52 -32.99
N ARG A 606 -15.55 -8.66 -32.10
CA ARG A 606 -15.16 -7.62 -31.12
C ARG A 606 -14.99 -6.21 -31.72
N LYS A 607 -14.37 -6.12 -32.90
CA LYS A 607 -14.12 -4.85 -33.59
C LYS A 607 -15.40 -4.20 -34.12
N ASP A 608 -16.35 -5.00 -34.64
CA ASP A 608 -17.63 -4.50 -35.12
C ASP A 608 -18.50 -4.03 -33.94
N ASN A 609 -18.55 -4.81 -32.86
CA ASN A 609 -19.29 -4.45 -31.65
C ASN A 609 -18.80 -3.12 -31.03
N LEU A 610 -17.48 -2.91 -30.94
CA LEU A 610 -16.91 -1.66 -30.47
C LEU A 610 -17.21 -0.48 -31.42
N SER A 611 -17.22 -0.72 -32.74
CA SER A 611 -17.58 0.29 -33.73
C SER A 611 -19.06 0.68 -33.63
N GLN A 612 -19.94 -0.29 -33.44
CA GLN A 612 -21.38 -0.05 -33.22
C GLN A 612 -21.63 0.65 -31.88
N ALA A 613 -20.91 0.28 -30.82
CA ALA A 613 -21.01 0.97 -29.53
C ALA A 613 -20.69 2.47 -29.65
N CYS A 614 -19.62 2.80 -30.38
CA CYS A 614 -19.26 4.19 -30.69
C CYS A 614 -20.40 4.95 -31.39
N LEU A 615 -21.03 4.35 -32.40
CA LEU A 615 -22.17 4.95 -33.11
C LEU A 615 -23.38 5.18 -32.19
N LYS A 616 -23.63 4.28 -31.23
CA LYS A 616 -24.75 4.44 -30.28
C LYS A 616 -24.48 5.57 -29.28
N PHE A 617 -23.26 5.68 -28.76
CA PHE A 617 -22.90 6.80 -27.89
C PHE A 617 -22.90 8.14 -28.65
N GLU A 618 -22.46 8.15 -29.90
CA GLU A 618 -22.54 9.33 -30.76
C GLU A 618 -23.99 9.76 -31.00
N ALA A 619 -24.91 8.82 -31.23
CA ALA A 619 -26.34 9.12 -31.35
C ALA A 619 -26.92 9.74 -30.07
N VAL A 620 -26.47 9.31 -28.88
CA VAL A 620 -26.87 9.94 -27.60
C VAL A 620 -26.37 11.39 -27.50
N LEU A 621 -25.12 11.64 -27.91
CA LEU A 621 -24.56 13.00 -27.94
C LEU A 621 -25.30 13.91 -28.93
N GLN A 622 -25.66 13.41 -30.13
CA GLN A 622 -26.44 14.17 -31.12
C GLN A 622 -27.83 14.55 -30.63
N LEU A 623 -28.39 13.81 -29.67
CA LEU A 623 -29.64 14.13 -28.99
C LEU A 623 -29.45 15.17 -27.86
N GLY A 624 -28.22 15.65 -27.63
CA GLY A 624 -27.90 16.74 -26.70
C GLY A 624 -27.67 16.31 -25.25
N VAL A 625 -27.36 15.03 -25.01
CA VAL A 625 -27.04 14.52 -23.67
C VAL A 625 -25.52 14.47 -23.49
N GLU A 626 -24.98 15.48 -22.82
CA GLU A 626 -23.55 15.62 -22.55
C GLU A 626 -23.28 15.36 -21.07
N THR A 627 -23.13 14.08 -20.69
CA THR A 627 -22.80 13.69 -19.31
C THR A 627 -21.47 12.96 -19.23
N TYR A 628 -20.87 12.97 -18.03
CA TYR A 628 -19.63 12.26 -17.74
C TYR A 628 -19.68 10.80 -18.19
N GLU A 629 -20.75 10.07 -17.84
CA GLU A 629 -20.83 8.62 -18.09
C GLU A 629 -20.88 8.29 -19.58
N ILE A 630 -21.50 9.16 -20.40
CA ILE A 630 -21.56 8.98 -21.85
C ILE A 630 -20.20 9.28 -22.47
N TYR A 631 -19.55 10.37 -22.07
CA TYR A 631 -18.23 10.71 -22.58
C TYR A 631 -17.14 9.71 -22.17
N ASP A 632 -17.15 9.23 -20.91
CA ASP A 632 -16.23 8.20 -20.44
C ASP A 632 -16.46 6.84 -21.15
N SER A 633 -17.72 6.38 -21.22
CA SER A 633 -18.05 5.12 -21.91
C SER A 633 -17.70 5.16 -23.39
N PHE A 634 -17.90 6.30 -24.06
CA PHE A 634 -17.54 6.49 -25.45
C PHE A 634 -16.01 6.55 -25.63
N GLY A 635 -15.30 7.31 -24.79
CA GLY A 635 -13.84 7.35 -24.79
C GLY A 635 -13.23 5.96 -24.60
N TYR A 636 -13.81 5.16 -23.69
CA TYR A 636 -13.37 3.80 -23.42
C TYR A 636 -13.63 2.86 -24.59
N ALA A 637 -14.80 2.95 -25.24
CA ALA A 637 -15.09 2.19 -26.45
C ALA A 637 -14.10 2.50 -27.59
N LEU A 638 -13.75 3.78 -27.78
CA LEU A 638 -12.76 4.23 -28.78
C LEU A 638 -11.34 3.75 -28.46
N LEU A 639 -10.93 3.77 -27.19
CA LEU A 639 -9.64 3.24 -26.73
C LEU A 639 -9.54 1.74 -27.03
N LEU A 640 -10.55 0.96 -26.64
CA LEU A 640 -10.57 -0.48 -26.91
C LEU A 640 -10.60 -0.76 -28.42
N LEU A 641 -11.35 0.03 -29.20
CA LEU A 641 -11.39 -0.08 -30.66
C LEU A 641 -10.01 0.19 -31.26
N ALA A 642 -9.31 1.24 -30.80
CA ALA A 642 -7.96 1.56 -31.28
C ALA A 642 -6.97 0.42 -31.01
N ARG A 643 -7.09 -0.26 -29.87
CA ARG A 643 -6.25 -1.41 -29.50
C ARG A 643 -6.49 -2.65 -30.40
N THR A 644 -7.60 -2.70 -31.15
CA THR A 644 -7.81 -3.75 -32.17
C THR A 644 -7.00 -3.56 -33.45
N TYR A 645 -6.38 -2.38 -33.66
CA TYR A 645 -5.55 -2.09 -34.82
C TYR A 645 -4.06 -2.24 -34.49
N GLU A 646 -3.25 -2.67 -35.47
CA GLU A 646 -1.80 -2.79 -35.32
C GLU A 646 -1.09 -1.43 -35.30
N LYS A 647 0.15 -1.41 -34.79
CA LYS A 647 0.99 -0.20 -34.73
C LYS A 647 1.30 0.29 -36.15
N GLY A 648 1.02 1.57 -36.43
CA GLY A 648 1.24 2.19 -37.75
C GLY A 648 -0.01 2.28 -38.63
N GLN A 649 -1.11 1.59 -38.28
CA GLN A 649 -2.37 1.72 -39.01
C GLN A 649 -3.04 3.08 -38.69
N LYS A 650 -3.39 3.84 -39.73
CA LYS A 650 -4.01 5.17 -39.60
C LYS A 650 -5.22 5.23 -38.64
N PRO A 651 -6.15 4.24 -38.63
CA PRO A 651 -7.29 4.27 -37.72
C PRO A 651 -6.90 4.25 -36.24
N LYS A 652 -5.82 3.55 -35.86
CA LYS A 652 -5.36 3.48 -34.47
C LYS A 652 -5.09 4.85 -33.88
N ARG A 653 -4.30 5.67 -34.59
CA ARG A 653 -3.96 7.03 -34.17
C ARG A 653 -5.20 7.93 -34.13
N SER A 654 -6.11 7.79 -35.10
CA SER A 654 -7.34 8.57 -35.13
C SER A 654 -8.25 8.28 -33.94
N HIS A 655 -8.47 6.99 -33.63
CA HIS A 655 -9.33 6.60 -32.52
C HIS A 655 -8.74 6.96 -31.15
N LEU A 656 -7.42 6.85 -30.96
CA LEU A 656 -6.77 7.32 -29.72
C LEU A 656 -6.91 8.84 -29.51
N LYS A 657 -6.80 9.65 -30.58
CA LYS A 657 -7.05 11.10 -30.48
C LYS A 657 -8.48 11.39 -30.06
N GLN A 658 -9.45 10.74 -30.71
CA GLN A 658 -10.86 10.91 -30.36
C GLN A 658 -11.16 10.43 -28.94
N ALA A 659 -10.55 9.33 -28.49
CA ALA A 659 -10.69 8.84 -27.12
C ALA A 659 -10.18 9.88 -26.11
N CYS A 660 -9.00 10.48 -26.34
CA CYS A 660 -8.50 11.58 -25.51
C CYS A 660 -9.46 12.77 -25.45
N GLU A 661 -10.01 13.18 -26.59
CA GLU A 661 -10.99 14.28 -26.65
C GLU A 661 -12.26 13.94 -25.84
N LYS A 662 -12.75 12.70 -25.91
CA LYS A 662 -13.92 12.27 -25.13
C LYS A 662 -13.62 12.20 -23.63
N PHE A 663 -12.48 11.66 -23.21
CA PHE A 663 -12.11 11.65 -21.79
C PHE A 663 -11.91 13.05 -21.22
N LYS A 664 -11.30 13.96 -21.99
CA LYS A 664 -11.18 15.37 -21.60
C LYS A 664 -12.55 16.01 -21.36
N LYS A 665 -13.48 15.82 -22.31
CA LYS A 665 -14.88 16.28 -22.14
C LYS A 665 -15.60 15.61 -20.98
N ALA A 666 -15.32 14.34 -20.67
CA ALA A 666 -15.87 13.68 -19.49
C ALA A 666 -15.40 14.40 -18.22
N ILE A 667 -14.10 14.64 -18.09
CA ILE A 667 -13.49 15.35 -16.95
C ILE A 667 -14.05 16.77 -16.82
N ASP A 668 -14.25 17.48 -17.94
CA ASP A 668 -14.87 18.81 -17.96
C ASP A 668 -16.33 18.78 -17.43
N CYS A 669 -17.08 17.68 -17.66
CA CYS A 669 -18.41 17.49 -17.08
C CYS A 669 -18.35 17.16 -15.58
N LYS A 670 -17.41 16.29 -15.17
CA LYS A 670 -17.23 15.87 -13.77
C LYS A 670 -15.81 15.32 -13.58
N MET A 671 -15.06 15.90 -12.64
CA MET A 671 -13.71 15.45 -12.33
C MET A 671 -13.74 14.20 -11.45
N GLU A 672 -13.47 13.03 -12.05
CA GLU A 672 -13.35 11.74 -11.36
C GLU A 672 -11.97 11.10 -11.58
N SER A 673 -11.49 10.36 -10.59
CA SER A 673 -10.17 9.69 -10.62
C SER A 673 -10.02 8.74 -11.79
N ASP A 674 -11.06 7.98 -12.10
CA ASP A 674 -11.01 6.91 -13.10
C ASP A 674 -10.93 7.48 -14.52
N GLY A 675 -11.65 8.59 -14.77
CA GLY A 675 -11.56 9.34 -16.02
C GLY A 675 -10.19 9.97 -16.24
N LEU A 676 -9.56 10.52 -15.19
CA LEU A 676 -8.20 11.06 -15.25
C LEU A 676 -7.16 9.99 -15.59
N VAL A 677 -7.23 8.83 -14.94
CA VAL A 677 -6.33 7.70 -15.20
C VAL A 677 -6.46 7.20 -16.64
N ARG A 678 -7.69 7.07 -17.15
CA ARG A 678 -7.94 6.65 -18.54
C ARG A 678 -7.47 7.67 -19.55
N TRP A 679 -7.64 8.96 -19.27
CA TRP A 679 -7.17 10.04 -20.13
C TRP A 679 -5.65 10.06 -20.22
N GLY A 680 -4.95 10.06 -19.08
CA GLY A 680 -3.48 10.02 -19.01
C GLY A 680 -2.90 8.77 -19.67
N GLY A 681 -3.50 7.59 -19.41
CA GLY A 681 -3.10 6.34 -20.07
C GLY A 681 -3.25 6.38 -21.59
N THR A 682 -4.33 7.00 -22.10
CA THR A 682 -4.56 7.15 -23.55
C THR A 682 -3.57 8.14 -24.18
N LEU A 683 -3.22 9.24 -23.48
CA LEU A 683 -2.19 10.19 -23.92
C LEU A 683 -0.81 9.54 -24.01
N CYS A 684 -0.44 8.70 -23.05
CA CYS A 684 0.78 7.90 -23.09
C CYS A 684 0.81 6.97 -24.32
N GLU A 685 -0.28 6.24 -24.59
CA GLU A 685 -0.38 5.40 -25.79
C GLU A 685 -0.27 6.20 -27.09
N LEU A 686 -0.87 7.39 -27.13
CA LEU A 686 -0.80 8.31 -28.27
C LEU A 686 0.62 8.85 -28.49
N ALA A 687 1.34 9.14 -27.40
CA ALA A 687 2.73 9.59 -27.41
C ALA A 687 3.68 8.51 -27.93
N ILE A 688 3.43 7.24 -27.61
CA ILE A 688 4.23 6.10 -28.08
C ILE A 688 4.13 5.90 -29.60
N ILE A 689 3.03 6.32 -30.22
CA ILE A 689 2.77 6.11 -31.66
C ILE A 689 2.88 7.38 -32.52
N SER A 690 3.21 8.54 -31.94
CA SER A 690 3.27 9.83 -32.64
C SER A 690 4.71 10.35 -32.73
N ASP A 691 5.28 10.45 -33.93
CA ASP A 691 6.68 10.89 -34.09
C ASP A 691 6.90 12.42 -33.98
N LYS A 692 5.91 13.25 -34.33
CA LYS A 692 6.06 14.73 -34.39
C LYS A 692 5.53 15.49 -33.18
N ASP A 693 4.59 14.90 -32.43
CA ASP A 693 3.87 15.57 -31.32
C ASP A 693 4.12 14.88 -29.97
N GLN A 694 5.11 13.96 -29.91
CA GLN A 694 5.37 13.08 -28.77
C GLN A 694 5.56 13.85 -27.45
N VAL A 695 6.35 14.93 -27.50
CA VAL A 695 6.70 15.74 -26.32
C VAL A 695 5.47 16.43 -25.73
N CYS A 696 4.55 16.92 -26.58
CA CYS A 696 3.34 17.59 -26.12
C CYS A 696 2.39 16.61 -25.39
N TYR A 697 2.22 15.40 -25.90
CA TYR A 697 1.35 14.40 -25.24
C TYR A 697 1.96 13.86 -23.95
N TRP A 698 3.29 13.69 -23.86
CA TRP A 698 3.94 13.34 -22.60
C TRP A 698 3.83 14.44 -21.55
N GLN A 699 3.86 15.71 -21.96
CA GLN A 699 3.67 16.85 -21.05
C GLN A 699 2.23 16.99 -20.56
N GLU A 700 1.22 16.70 -21.40
CA GLU A 700 -0.20 16.74 -21.00
C GLU A 700 -0.61 15.50 -20.18
N ALA A 701 0.09 14.36 -20.34
CA ALA A 701 -0.14 13.14 -19.56
C ALA A 701 0.46 13.19 -18.15
N ARG A 702 1.50 14.00 -17.95
CA ARG A 702 2.16 14.22 -16.65
C ARG A 702 1.41 15.27 -15.85
#